data_AF-A0AA88QGP6-F1
#
_entry.id   AF-A0AA88QGP6-F1
#
_cell.length_a   1.000
_cell.length_b   1.000
_cell.length_c   1.000
_cell.angle_alpha   90.00
_cell.angle_beta   90.00
_cell.angle_gamma   90.00
#
_symmetry.space_group_name_H-M   'P 1'
#
loop_
_entity.id
_entity.type
_entity.pdbx_description
1 polymer ?
#
loop_
_entity_poly.entity_id
_entity_poly.type
_entity_poly.pdbx_seq_one_letter_code
_entity_poly.pdbx_strand_id
1 'polypeptide(L)'
;MRILNSRLLLNWRMATASHSPVTLPGNLASGTSASDLLRSSSNGVSGVPLKALGRTRLGTGKRDLTVSAKLRKVKKHEYPWPEDADPNVKGGVLSHLSPFKPLKVKPKPVTLDFEKPLMDLQKKIVDVQKMANETGLDFSDQIISLENKYQQALKDLYTHLTPIQRVNIARHPNRPTFLDHVFNITEKFVELHGDRSGYDDPAIVTGLGTINGRSYMFIGHQKGRNTKENIQRNFGMPTPHGYRKALRMMYYADHHGFPIVTFIDTPGAYADLKSEELGQGEAIAHNLRTMFGLKVPIVSIVMGEGGSGGALAIGCANKLLMLENAVFYVASPEACAAILWKTAKASPKAAEKLKITATELTKLQIADGIIPEPLGGAHADPYWTSQQIKAAVVESMDELGKMDTHELLKHRNLKFRKLGGFQEGIPIEAKKKVSMKKKEEPILQKPGKTPDVELADEVEKLKQQVMTARESSAAPPQSGLNEMIEKLKREVAYEYSEAAKAMGLKDQILMLQEEFTKARNSKDELVHPALQEKIQKLKDDFNQNVSEAPNYARLKYKLGMLQEISRAKFLSEKNGKTGPLKPLKQEINKKFKEVLDRPDVKQKIDALNAEIEKSGGELDQGLKEKFVQVKEDVELEFSDVLKSLGMHVDPRSFSAVKPKIDELNDDINKIIEDVINSSELKNKVELLKMEVAKAGKTPTAESKSKIQALEQQIKQSISEAMSSSALKEKHERLTAEISEAIEASGGMDGTSLQGNNSSSKYDGSRVEINFEANRSFA
;
A
#
# COMPACT_ATOMS: atom_id res chain seq x y z
N MET A 1 -31.32 -34.30 57.47
CA MET A 1 -32.75 -33.91 57.38
C MET A 1 -33.22 -34.03 55.92
N ARG A 2 -34.53 -34.03 55.67
CA ARG A 2 -35.20 -34.15 54.34
C ARG A 2 -34.62 -33.10 53.36
N ILE A 3 -34.36 -33.30 52.06
CA ILE A 3 -34.90 -34.16 50.96
C ILE A 3 -36.33 -33.79 50.52
N LEU A 4 -36.41 -33.10 49.37
CA LEU A 4 -37.49 -32.90 48.36
C LEU A 4 -37.22 -31.52 47.71
N ASN A 5 -37.08 -31.29 46.40
CA ASN A 5 -37.49 -31.96 45.15
C ASN A 5 -38.97 -31.76 44.78
N SER A 6 -39.24 -30.86 43.83
CA SER A 6 -40.57 -30.63 43.24
C SER A 6 -40.46 -30.12 41.78
N ARG A 7 -40.73 -30.98 40.81
CA ARG A 7 -41.02 -30.59 39.41
C ARG A 7 -42.51 -30.27 39.27
N LEU A 8 -42.85 -29.32 38.39
CA LEU A 8 -44.05 -29.26 37.53
C LEU A 8 -43.75 -28.15 36.51
N LEU A 9 -43.59 -28.37 35.20
CA LEU A 9 -44.50 -28.94 34.20
C LEU A 9 -45.90 -28.32 34.23
N LEU A 10 -46.17 -27.45 33.25
CA LEU A 10 -47.44 -27.50 32.51
C LEU A 10 -47.20 -27.11 31.04
N ASN A 11 -47.92 -27.75 30.13
CA ASN A 11 -47.96 -27.39 28.71
C ASN A 11 -48.75 -26.08 28.51
N TRP A 12 -48.72 -25.52 27.29
CA TRP A 12 -49.93 -25.03 26.63
C TRP A 12 -49.77 -25.14 25.11
N ARG A 13 -50.80 -25.66 24.41
CA ARG A 13 -50.90 -25.75 22.96
C ARG A 13 -52.35 -25.46 22.55
N MET A 14 -52.54 -25.00 21.32
CA MET A 14 -53.78 -24.48 20.71
C MET A 14 -55.11 -25.11 21.14
N ALA A 15 -56.17 -24.27 21.19
CA ALA A 15 -57.52 -24.67 20.76
C ALA A 15 -58.38 -23.46 20.32
N THR A 16 -58.79 -23.47 19.03
CA THR A 16 -60.16 -23.22 18.49
C THR A 16 -61.04 -22.01 18.91
N ALA A 17 -61.93 -21.45 18.06
CA ALA A 17 -62.16 -21.53 16.61
C ALA A 17 -63.34 -20.59 16.18
N SER A 18 -63.63 -20.54 14.87
CA SER A 18 -64.93 -20.20 14.25
C SER A 18 -65.33 -18.70 14.17
N HIS A 19 -66.08 -18.21 13.16
CA HIS A 19 -66.67 -18.82 11.95
C HIS A 19 -66.55 -17.87 10.73
N SER A 20 -66.48 -18.44 9.51
CA SER A 20 -66.75 -17.75 8.22
C SER A 20 -68.26 -17.81 7.88
N PRO A 21 -68.77 -17.05 6.89
CA PRO A 21 -68.77 -17.57 5.50
C PRO A 21 -68.76 -16.53 4.33
N VAL A 22 -68.32 -16.96 3.12
CA VAL A 22 -68.91 -16.65 1.77
C VAL A 22 -68.94 -15.17 1.28
N THR A 23 -68.52 -14.73 0.07
CA THR A 23 -68.23 -15.37 -1.25
C THR A 23 -67.21 -14.57 -2.10
N LEU A 24 -66.64 -15.20 -3.15
CA LEU A 24 -66.07 -14.55 -4.37
C LEU A 24 -67.14 -14.45 -5.48
N PRO A 25 -66.96 -13.81 -6.67
CA PRO A 25 -65.76 -13.22 -7.33
C PRO A 25 -65.94 -11.71 -7.70
N GLY A 26 -65.11 -11.00 -8.49
CA GLY A 26 -63.74 -11.22 -9.00
C GLY A 26 -63.41 -10.39 -10.27
N ASN A 27 -62.10 -10.22 -10.53
CA ASN A 27 -61.45 -9.73 -11.78
C ASN A 27 -61.48 -8.26 -12.25
N LEU A 28 -60.31 -7.88 -12.82
CA LEU A 28 -60.02 -6.88 -13.88
C LEU A 28 -60.03 -5.35 -13.63
N ALA A 29 -58.80 -4.86 -13.38
CA ALA A 29 -58.05 -3.95 -14.26
C ALA A 29 -58.10 -2.40 -14.11
N SER A 30 -56.88 -1.84 -14.11
CA SER A 30 -56.46 -0.48 -14.56
C SER A 30 -56.81 0.75 -13.70
N GLY A 31 -55.92 1.77 -13.77
CA GLY A 31 -56.34 3.17 -13.62
C GLY A 31 -55.76 3.98 -12.45
N THR A 32 -54.70 4.75 -12.73
CA THR A 32 -54.48 6.14 -12.26
C THR A 32 -54.90 6.58 -10.84
N SER A 33 -53.90 6.68 -9.96
CA SER A 33 -53.60 7.83 -9.07
C SER A 33 -54.66 8.93 -8.87
N ALA A 34 -55.13 9.09 -7.63
CA ALA A 34 -55.54 10.37 -7.05
C ALA A 34 -55.20 10.40 -5.53
N SER A 35 -55.02 11.59 -4.95
CA SER A 35 -54.43 11.82 -3.62
C SER A 35 -55.43 12.30 -2.55
N ASP A 36 -55.05 12.10 -1.28
CA ASP A 36 -55.46 12.86 -0.08
C ASP A 36 -56.96 13.04 0.25
N LEU A 37 -57.50 12.15 1.09
CA LEU A 37 -58.55 12.34 2.12
C LEU A 37 -58.46 11.10 3.05
N LEU A 38 -58.50 11.12 4.39
CA LEU A 38 -58.74 12.17 5.40
C LEU A 38 -57.76 12.02 6.60
N ARG A 39 -57.68 13.06 7.44
CA ARG A 39 -56.85 13.10 8.66
C ARG A 39 -57.67 12.83 9.95
N SER A 40 -57.00 12.33 10.98
CA SER A 40 -57.50 11.98 12.31
C SER A 40 -58.33 13.07 13.02
N SER A 41 -59.33 12.63 13.80
CA SER A 41 -60.18 13.46 14.66
C SER A 41 -59.76 13.47 16.13
N SER A 42 -59.48 14.65 16.68
CA SER A 42 -59.55 15.00 18.13
C SER A 42 -59.38 16.52 18.26
N ASN A 43 -60.44 17.26 18.59
CA ASN A 43 -60.90 17.64 19.94
C ASN A 43 -59.99 18.69 20.62
N GLY A 44 -60.48 19.90 20.96
CA GLY A 44 -61.80 20.49 20.64
C GLY A 44 -62.14 21.76 21.46
N VAL A 45 -63.44 22.09 21.43
CA VAL A 45 -64.17 23.03 22.32
C VAL A 45 -64.03 24.55 22.07
N SER A 46 -65.21 25.19 22.10
CA SER A 46 -65.59 26.62 21.98
C SER A 46 -64.74 27.65 22.76
N GLY A 47 -64.80 28.97 22.47
CA GLY A 47 -65.57 29.71 21.46
C GLY A 47 -66.12 31.07 21.99
N VAL A 48 -66.30 32.04 21.08
CA VAL A 48 -67.37 33.06 20.93
C VAL A 48 -66.80 34.29 20.18
N PRO A 49 -67.45 34.78 19.10
CA PRO A 49 -66.97 35.95 18.33
C PRO A 49 -67.72 37.25 18.69
N LEU A 50 -67.07 38.42 18.50
CA LEU A 50 -67.76 39.70 18.31
C LEU A 50 -66.92 40.70 17.47
N LYS A 51 -67.48 41.88 17.16
CA LYS A 51 -67.16 42.70 15.98
C LYS A 51 -66.62 44.11 16.31
N ALA A 52 -65.77 44.59 15.39
CA ALA A 52 -65.71 45.96 14.85
C ALA A 52 -64.97 47.12 15.58
N LEU A 53 -64.37 47.96 14.71
CA LEU A 53 -64.06 49.40 14.84
C LEU A 53 -63.00 49.88 15.85
N GLY A 54 -62.25 50.93 15.45
CA GLY A 54 -61.61 51.86 16.39
C GLY A 54 -60.20 52.33 16.02
N ARG A 55 -60.08 53.58 15.55
CA ARG A 55 -58.82 54.27 15.20
C ARG A 55 -57.82 54.37 16.37
N THR A 56 -56.55 54.56 15.99
CA THR A 56 -55.43 55.11 16.79
C THR A 56 -55.81 56.38 17.58
N ARG A 57 -55.11 56.82 18.65
CA ARG A 57 -53.66 56.73 18.98
C ARG A 57 -53.37 57.07 20.46
N LEU A 58 -52.16 56.71 20.94
CA LEU A 58 -51.43 57.29 22.09
C LEU A 58 -52.02 57.22 23.52
N GLY A 59 -51.44 56.33 24.34
CA GLY A 59 -51.50 56.33 25.81
C GLY A 59 -50.34 55.47 26.36
N THR A 60 -49.75 55.83 27.51
CA THR A 60 -48.49 55.24 28.01
C THR A 60 -48.71 53.91 28.75
N GLY A 61 -48.61 52.79 28.02
CA GLY A 61 -48.64 51.44 28.61
C GLY A 61 -47.27 50.94 29.08
N LYS A 62 -47.26 50.17 30.18
CA LYS A 62 -46.12 49.30 30.56
C LYS A 62 -45.83 48.33 29.39
N ARG A 63 -44.55 48.09 29.10
CA ARG A 63 -44.14 47.12 28.06
C ARG A 63 -43.95 45.73 28.67
N ASP A 64 -45.04 45.00 28.82
CA ASP A 64 -44.95 43.54 28.93
C ASP A 64 -44.35 42.98 27.65
N LEU A 65 -43.32 42.13 27.78
CA LEU A 65 -42.51 41.66 26.66
C LEU A 65 -43.16 40.46 25.97
N THR A 66 -44.29 40.71 25.29
CA THR A 66 -45.06 39.69 24.58
C THR A 66 -44.34 39.21 23.32
N VAL A 67 -43.68 38.05 23.41
CA VAL A 67 -42.99 37.42 22.26
C VAL A 67 -44.01 36.78 21.31
N SER A 68 -44.59 37.59 20.42
CA SER A 68 -45.52 37.11 19.39
C SER A 68 -44.76 36.41 18.24
N ALA A 69 -44.49 35.12 18.39
CA ALA A 69 -43.89 34.30 17.34
C ALA A 69 -44.85 34.16 16.14
N LYS A 70 -44.65 34.98 15.10
CA LYS A 70 -45.33 34.76 13.81
C LYS A 70 -44.85 33.44 13.23
N LEU A 71 -45.72 32.45 13.26
CA LEU A 71 -45.57 31.19 12.52
C LEU A 71 -45.65 31.51 11.01
N ARG A 72 -44.52 31.96 10.44
CA ARG A 72 -44.30 31.88 8.99
C ARG A 72 -44.65 30.45 8.60
N LYS A 73 -45.51 30.26 7.59
CA LYS A 73 -45.67 28.95 6.95
C LYS A 73 -44.26 28.50 6.58
N VAL A 74 -43.77 27.47 7.28
CA VAL A 74 -42.48 26.88 7.01
C VAL A 74 -42.58 26.36 5.58
N LYS A 75 -41.81 26.95 4.65
CA LYS A 75 -41.52 26.28 3.38
C LYS A 75 -41.13 24.85 3.75
N LYS A 76 -41.69 23.83 3.09
CA LYS A 76 -41.18 22.46 3.22
C LYS A 76 -39.67 22.56 3.19
N HIS A 77 -38.98 22.03 4.20
CA HIS A 77 -37.53 22.13 4.25
C HIS A 77 -37.02 21.24 3.12
N GLU A 78 -36.78 21.86 1.97
CA GLU A 78 -36.15 21.24 0.82
C GLU A 78 -34.86 20.61 1.33
N TYR A 79 -34.69 19.32 1.02
CA TYR A 79 -33.46 18.59 1.28
C TYR A 79 -32.31 19.41 0.68
N PRO A 80 -31.14 19.58 1.34
CA PRO A 80 -30.23 20.70 1.12
C PRO A 80 -29.38 20.61 -0.17
N TRP A 81 -29.95 20.03 -1.21
CA TRP A 81 -29.39 19.78 -2.52
C TRP A 81 -30.34 20.39 -3.56
N PRO A 82 -29.85 21.10 -4.59
CA PRO A 82 -30.69 21.59 -5.67
C PRO A 82 -31.47 20.45 -6.35
N GLU A 83 -32.68 20.72 -6.85
CA GLU A 83 -33.43 19.76 -7.68
C GLU A 83 -32.68 19.47 -8.99
N ASP A 84 -32.04 20.50 -9.57
CA ASP A 84 -31.12 20.38 -10.71
C ASP A 84 -29.65 20.49 -10.26
N ALA A 85 -28.92 19.38 -10.31
CA ALA A 85 -27.49 19.33 -10.00
C ALA A 85 -26.62 19.80 -11.19
N ASP A 86 -25.46 20.42 -10.92
CA ASP A 86 -24.53 20.88 -11.96
C ASP A 86 -24.07 19.72 -12.87
N PRO A 87 -24.39 19.77 -14.18
CA PRO A 87 -24.07 18.69 -15.13
C PRO A 87 -22.58 18.56 -15.42
N ASN A 88 -21.74 19.52 -15.03
CA ASN A 88 -20.29 19.48 -15.26
C ASN A 88 -19.54 18.60 -14.26
N VAL A 89 -20.18 18.19 -13.15
CA VAL A 89 -19.58 17.28 -12.16
C VAL A 89 -19.50 15.88 -12.74
N LYS A 90 -18.32 15.45 -13.23
CA LYS A 90 -18.09 14.06 -13.68
C LYS A 90 -18.32 13.08 -12.53
N GLY A 91 -19.40 12.30 -12.65
CA GLY A 91 -19.93 11.39 -11.62
C GLY A 91 -21.28 11.83 -11.06
N GLY A 92 -21.59 13.13 -11.10
CA GLY A 92 -22.80 13.71 -10.53
C GLY A 92 -22.76 13.79 -9.00
N VAL A 93 -23.42 14.81 -8.45
CA VAL A 93 -23.40 15.20 -7.03
C VAL A 93 -23.82 14.07 -6.06
N LEU A 94 -24.55 13.05 -6.56
CA LEU A 94 -25.10 11.97 -5.76
C LEU A 94 -24.44 10.59 -5.99
N SER A 95 -23.37 10.47 -6.79
CA SER A 95 -22.69 9.17 -7.01
C SER A 95 -22.05 8.59 -5.74
N HIS A 96 -21.65 9.45 -4.79
CA HIS A 96 -21.13 9.06 -3.49
C HIS A 96 -22.22 8.60 -2.50
N LEU A 97 -23.49 8.94 -2.74
CA LEU A 97 -24.64 8.33 -2.02
C LEU A 97 -24.87 6.94 -2.60
N SER A 98 -23.99 6.01 -2.21
CA SER A 98 -23.85 4.71 -2.83
C SER A 98 -25.17 3.93 -2.78
N PRO A 99 -25.76 3.56 -3.93
CA PRO A 99 -26.93 2.71 -3.94
C PRO A 99 -26.50 1.27 -3.64
N PHE A 100 -26.36 0.93 -2.36
CA PHE A 100 -26.15 -0.44 -1.85
C PHE A 100 -27.42 -1.29 -2.01
N LYS A 101 -27.90 -1.34 -3.25
CA LYS A 101 -29.09 -2.06 -3.68
C LYS A 101 -28.94 -3.56 -3.38
N PRO A 102 -30.06 -4.31 -3.30
CA PRO A 102 -30.03 -5.76 -3.38
C PRO A 102 -29.22 -6.20 -4.60
N LEU A 103 -28.41 -7.26 -4.45
CA LEU A 103 -27.63 -7.79 -5.57
C LEU A 103 -28.57 -8.20 -6.71
N LYS A 104 -28.31 -7.68 -7.92
CA LYS A 104 -29.08 -8.03 -9.14
C LYS A 104 -29.01 -9.52 -9.52
N VAL A 105 -27.99 -10.22 -9.00
CA VAL A 105 -27.74 -11.65 -9.21
C VAL A 105 -27.47 -12.25 -7.83
N LYS A 106 -28.11 -13.38 -7.49
CA LYS A 106 -27.83 -14.07 -6.21
C LYS A 106 -26.33 -14.42 -6.13
N PRO A 107 -25.70 -14.34 -4.94
CA PRO A 107 -24.33 -14.81 -4.76
C PRO A 107 -24.19 -16.26 -5.24
N LYS A 108 -23.04 -16.61 -5.84
CA LYS A 108 -22.76 -18.01 -6.19
C LYS A 108 -22.69 -18.83 -4.89
N PRO A 109 -23.24 -20.05 -4.84
CA PRO A 109 -22.96 -20.96 -3.73
C PRO A 109 -21.45 -21.21 -3.69
N VAL A 110 -20.88 -21.15 -2.48
CA VAL A 110 -19.49 -21.48 -2.20
C VAL A 110 -19.53 -22.60 -1.17
N THR A 111 -18.72 -23.63 -1.39
CA THR A 111 -18.57 -24.76 -0.47
C THR A 111 -17.22 -24.63 0.23
N LEU A 112 -17.20 -24.71 1.55
CA LEU A 112 -15.97 -24.73 2.34
C LEU A 112 -15.35 -26.14 2.34
N ASP A 113 -14.02 -26.25 2.47
CA ASP A 113 -13.31 -27.53 2.29
C ASP A 113 -13.80 -28.66 3.21
N PHE A 114 -14.29 -28.32 4.41
CA PHE A 114 -14.82 -29.27 5.39
C PHE A 114 -16.27 -29.70 5.14
N GLU A 115 -16.97 -29.07 4.19
CA GLU A 115 -18.36 -29.37 3.81
C GLU A 115 -18.43 -30.35 2.64
N LYS A 116 -17.31 -30.65 1.98
CA LYS A 116 -17.23 -31.61 0.87
C LYS A 116 -17.90 -32.97 1.19
N PRO A 117 -17.74 -33.57 2.39
CA PRO A 117 -18.47 -34.81 2.74
C PRO A 117 -20.01 -34.65 2.75
N LEU A 118 -20.53 -33.46 3.04
CA LEU A 118 -21.96 -33.15 2.92
C LEU A 118 -22.37 -33.01 1.46
N MET A 119 -21.54 -32.39 0.62
CA MET A 119 -21.79 -32.33 -0.84
C MET A 119 -21.82 -33.73 -1.47
N ASP A 120 -20.98 -34.66 -1.03
CA ASP A 120 -21.00 -36.05 -1.49
C ASP A 120 -22.29 -36.79 -1.07
N LEU A 121 -22.84 -36.48 0.11
CA LEU A 121 -24.16 -36.99 0.54
C LEU A 121 -25.31 -36.34 -0.24
N GLN A 122 -25.27 -35.01 -0.43
CA GLN A 122 -26.26 -34.29 -1.22
C GLN A 122 -26.27 -34.75 -2.68
N LYS A 123 -25.10 -35.00 -3.27
CA LYS A 123 -24.99 -35.57 -4.62
C LYS A 123 -25.62 -36.97 -4.67
N LYS A 124 -25.36 -37.84 -3.70
CA LYS A 124 -26.02 -39.16 -3.62
C LYS A 124 -27.54 -39.07 -3.52
N ILE A 125 -28.07 -38.10 -2.78
CA ILE A 125 -29.53 -37.84 -2.72
C ILE A 125 -30.05 -37.46 -4.12
N VAL A 126 -29.38 -36.52 -4.82
CA VAL A 126 -29.76 -36.10 -6.17
C VAL A 126 -29.62 -37.23 -7.20
N ASP A 127 -28.56 -38.03 -7.14
CA ASP A 127 -28.33 -39.17 -8.02
C ASP A 127 -29.41 -40.26 -7.81
N VAL A 128 -29.83 -40.53 -6.56
CA VAL A 128 -30.94 -41.46 -6.24
C VAL A 128 -32.31 -40.90 -6.65
N GLN A 129 -32.58 -39.62 -6.39
CA GLN A 129 -33.79 -38.93 -6.88
C GLN A 129 -33.88 -38.97 -8.42
N LYS A 130 -32.75 -38.81 -9.10
CA LYS A 130 -32.65 -38.93 -10.55
C LYS A 130 -32.93 -40.38 -11.01
N MET A 131 -32.31 -41.38 -10.40
CA MET A 131 -32.56 -42.79 -10.71
C MET A 131 -34.01 -43.22 -10.46
N ALA A 132 -34.68 -42.69 -9.43
CA ALA A 132 -36.11 -42.89 -9.21
C ALA A 132 -36.95 -42.38 -10.40
N ASN A 133 -36.68 -41.14 -10.83
CA ASN A 133 -37.37 -40.52 -11.97
C ASN A 133 -37.08 -41.22 -13.32
N GLU A 134 -35.87 -41.76 -13.51
CA GLU A 134 -35.48 -42.44 -14.77
C GLU A 134 -35.94 -43.91 -14.84
N THR A 135 -36.11 -44.59 -13.69
CA THR A 135 -36.51 -46.02 -13.65
C THR A 135 -37.98 -46.25 -13.28
N GLY A 136 -38.66 -45.25 -12.70
CA GLY A 136 -40.02 -45.40 -12.18
C GLY A 136 -40.12 -46.26 -10.91
N LEU A 137 -38.99 -46.63 -10.31
CA LEU A 137 -38.93 -47.41 -9.07
C LEU A 137 -39.01 -46.49 -7.85
N ASP A 138 -39.74 -46.93 -6.82
CA ASP A 138 -39.83 -46.18 -5.56
C ASP A 138 -38.56 -46.34 -4.72
N PHE A 139 -37.89 -45.21 -4.48
CA PHE A 139 -36.73 -45.10 -3.59
C PHE A 139 -36.99 -44.16 -2.40
N SER A 140 -38.26 -43.83 -2.09
CA SER A 140 -38.65 -42.83 -1.08
C SER A 140 -38.01 -43.09 0.29
N ASP A 141 -38.06 -44.33 0.78
CA ASP A 141 -37.41 -44.72 2.05
C ASP A 141 -35.89 -44.51 2.04
N GLN A 142 -35.24 -44.72 0.89
CA GLN A 142 -33.79 -44.53 0.74
C GLN A 142 -33.43 -43.04 0.68
N ILE A 143 -34.25 -42.24 -0.01
CA ILE A 143 -34.14 -40.78 -0.05
C ILE A 143 -34.30 -40.21 1.36
N ILE A 144 -35.37 -40.57 2.07
CA ILE A 144 -35.63 -40.17 3.47
C ILE A 144 -34.49 -40.64 4.40
N SER A 145 -33.95 -41.84 4.20
CA SER A 145 -32.80 -42.33 4.97
C SER A 145 -31.54 -41.50 4.73
N LEU A 146 -31.26 -41.11 3.49
CA LEU A 146 -30.11 -40.28 3.12
C LEU A 146 -30.29 -38.82 3.56
N GLU A 147 -31.49 -38.26 3.45
CA GLU A 147 -31.81 -36.91 3.92
C GLU A 147 -31.68 -36.80 5.44
N ASN A 148 -32.18 -37.77 6.21
CA ASN A 148 -31.95 -37.81 7.66
C ASN A 148 -30.46 -37.93 8.02
N LYS A 149 -29.70 -38.75 7.29
CA LYS A 149 -28.23 -38.85 7.47
C LYS A 149 -27.52 -37.53 7.13
N TYR A 150 -27.94 -36.84 6.07
CA TYR A 150 -27.42 -35.53 5.69
C TYR A 150 -27.71 -34.47 6.76
N GLN A 151 -28.95 -34.38 7.25
CA GLN A 151 -29.33 -33.43 8.31
C GLN A 151 -28.60 -33.69 9.62
N GLN A 152 -28.44 -34.95 10.02
CA GLN A 152 -27.68 -35.32 11.21
C GLN A 152 -26.18 -35.02 11.04
N ALA A 153 -25.56 -35.41 9.93
CA ALA A 153 -24.15 -35.12 9.65
C ALA A 153 -23.86 -33.60 9.54
N LEU A 154 -24.78 -32.83 8.97
CA LEU A 154 -24.70 -31.38 8.87
C LEU A 154 -24.78 -30.75 10.26
N LYS A 155 -25.74 -31.18 11.10
CA LYS A 155 -25.85 -30.74 12.49
C LYS A 155 -24.57 -31.05 13.28
N ASP A 156 -24.09 -32.29 13.23
CA ASP A 156 -22.91 -32.74 13.98
C ASP A 156 -21.62 -32.04 13.53
N LEU A 157 -21.49 -31.70 12.24
CA LEU A 157 -20.38 -30.92 11.70
C LEU A 157 -20.38 -29.49 12.27
N TYR A 158 -21.54 -28.82 12.23
CA TYR A 158 -21.66 -27.43 12.67
C TYR A 158 -21.60 -27.26 14.20
N THR A 159 -22.00 -28.26 14.99
CA THR A 159 -21.81 -28.22 16.45
C THR A 159 -20.35 -28.42 16.88
N HIS A 160 -19.53 -29.14 16.08
CA HIS A 160 -18.16 -29.52 16.45
C HIS A 160 -17.06 -28.79 15.65
N LEU A 161 -17.39 -27.61 15.10
CA LEU A 161 -16.44 -26.79 14.33
C LEU A 161 -15.19 -26.41 15.13
N THR A 162 -14.02 -26.80 14.61
CA THR A 162 -12.71 -26.34 15.09
C THR A 162 -12.52 -24.83 14.89
N PRO A 163 -11.59 -24.19 15.62
CA PRO A 163 -11.34 -22.75 15.48
C PRO A 163 -11.04 -22.30 14.05
N ILE A 164 -10.29 -23.09 13.27
CA ILE A 164 -9.97 -22.74 11.87
C ILE A 164 -11.16 -22.89 10.92
N GLN A 165 -12.08 -23.83 11.19
CA GLN A 165 -13.34 -23.92 10.43
C GLN A 165 -14.24 -22.72 10.72
N ARG A 166 -14.28 -22.24 11.97
CA ARG A 166 -14.97 -20.97 12.32
C ARG A 166 -14.33 -19.75 11.65
N VAL A 167 -12.99 -19.67 11.58
CA VAL A 167 -12.30 -18.64 10.76
C VAL A 167 -12.75 -18.69 9.29
N ASN A 168 -12.90 -19.87 8.70
CA ASN A 168 -13.36 -20.00 7.32
C ASN A 168 -14.83 -19.58 7.14
N ILE A 169 -15.70 -19.79 8.14
CA ILE A 169 -17.09 -19.30 8.14
C ILE A 169 -17.17 -17.78 8.38
N ALA A 170 -16.26 -17.21 9.17
CA ALA A 170 -16.10 -15.76 9.35
C ALA A 170 -15.58 -15.06 8.07
N ARG A 171 -14.72 -15.75 7.31
CA ARG A 171 -14.19 -15.31 6.01
C ARG A 171 -15.05 -15.71 4.80
N HIS A 172 -16.23 -16.29 5.02
CA HIS A 172 -17.05 -16.84 3.93
C HIS A 172 -17.45 -15.73 2.92
N PRO A 173 -17.26 -15.91 1.60
CA PRO A 173 -17.48 -14.83 0.62
C PRO A 173 -18.90 -14.26 0.56
N ASN A 174 -19.90 -15.04 0.99
CA ASN A 174 -21.31 -14.61 1.06
C ASN A 174 -21.75 -14.24 2.49
N ARG A 175 -20.82 -14.07 3.44
CA ARG A 175 -21.16 -13.62 4.80
C ARG A 175 -21.81 -12.22 4.71
N PRO A 176 -22.92 -11.96 5.41
CA PRO A 176 -23.58 -10.66 5.34
C PRO A 176 -22.62 -9.55 5.78
N THR A 177 -22.68 -8.39 5.14
CA THR A 177 -21.84 -7.23 5.48
C THR A 177 -22.58 -6.26 6.41
N PHE A 178 -21.88 -5.26 6.95
CA PHE A 178 -22.47 -4.26 7.85
C PHE A 178 -23.77 -3.65 7.32
N LEU A 179 -23.78 -3.17 6.07
CA LEU A 179 -24.98 -2.60 5.45
C LEU A 179 -26.09 -3.65 5.23
N ASP A 180 -25.77 -4.93 5.00
CA ASP A 180 -26.79 -5.99 4.93
C ASP A 180 -27.53 -6.15 6.27
N HIS A 181 -26.83 -6.03 7.40
CA HIS A 181 -27.49 -6.04 8.71
C HIS A 181 -28.25 -4.73 8.97
N VAL A 182 -27.63 -3.57 8.73
CA VAL A 182 -28.26 -2.26 9.02
C VAL A 182 -29.59 -2.06 8.28
N PHE A 183 -29.67 -2.42 7.00
CA PHE A 183 -30.93 -2.32 6.24
C PHE A 183 -31.99 -3.36 6.65
N ASN A 184 -31.61 -4.46 7.32
CA ASN A 184 -32.54 -5.47 7.82
C ASN A 184 -33.03 -5.20 9.27
N ILE A 185 -32.33 -4.36 10.05
CA ILE A 185 -32.69 -4.06 11.44
C ILE A 185 -33.31 -2.68 11.65
N THR A 186 -33.01 -1.71 10.77
CA THR A 186 -33.47 -0.32 10.92
C THR A 186 -34.71 -0.01 10.08
N GLU A 187 -35.60 0.85 10.61
CA GLU A 187 -36.77 1.33 9.86
C GLU A 187 -36.40 2.41 8.82
N LYS A 188 -35.33 3.16 9.09
CA LYS A 188 -34.71 4.17 8.23
C LYS A 188 -33.21 4.22 8.55
N PHE A 189 -32.38 4.38 7.53
CA PHE A 189 -30.94 4.61 7.66
C PHE A 189 -30.49 5.76 6.74
N VAL A 190 -29.56 6.59 7.22
CA VAL A 190 -28.95 7.70 6.48
C VAL A 190 -27.43 7.60 6.64
N GLU A 191 -26.73 7.28 5.55
CA GLU A 191 -25.26 7.22 5.51
C GLU A 191 -24.65 8.63 5.64
N LEU A 192 -23.53 8.72 6.36
CA LEU A 192 -22.81 9.95 6.68
C LEU A 192 -21.34 9.79 6.29
N HIS A 193 -20.82 10.75 5.51
CA HIS A 193 -19.57 10.59 4.74
C HIS A 193 -18.43 11.53 5.17
N GLY A 194 -17.21 11.14 4.80
CA GLY A 194 -15.97 11.89 4.96
C GLY A 194 -15.41 11.90 6.39
N ASP A 195 -14.17 12.35 6.55
CA ASP A 195 -13.56 12.67 7.85
C ASP A 195 -13.49 14.18 8.15
N ARG A 196 -13.69 15.04 7.13
CA ARG A 196 -13.44 16.50 7.06
C ARG A 196 -11.97 16.92 6.80
N SER A 197 -11.07 15.97 6.60
CA SER A 197 -9.67 16.19 6.21
C SER A 197 -9.41 15.93 4.72
N GLY A 198 -10.43 15.54 3.95
CA GLY A 198 -10.40 15.48 2.49
C GLY A 198 -10.69 14.10 1.89
N TYR A 199 -10.94 13.07 2.70
CA TYR A 199 -11.23 11.72 2.20
C TYR A 199 -12.47 11.11 2.86
N ASP A 200 -13.19 10.27 2.11
CA ASP A 200 -14.22 9.39 2.63
C ASP A 200 -13.76 7.94 2.49
N ASP A 201 -13.30 7.36 3.59
CA ASP A 201 -12.79 5.99 3.57
C ASP A 201 -13.92 5.00 3.29
N PRO A 202 -13.87 4.23 2.19
CA PRO A 202 -14.95 3.33 1.83
C PRO A 202 -15.00 2.08 2.74
N ALA A 203 -13.91 1.70 3.41
CA ALA A 203 -13.86 0.50 4.26
C ALA A 203 -14.61 0.66 5.59
N ILE A 204 -14.86 1.90 6.04
CA ILE A 204 -15.76 2.21 7.15
C ILE A 204 -17.03 2.84 6.58
N VAL A 205 -18.19 2.43 7.06
CA VAL A 205 -19.47 3.11 6.82
C VAL A 205 -20.04 3.59 8.15
N THR A 206 -20.63 4.78 8.13
CA THR A 206 -21.22 5.44 9.30
C THR A 206 -22.57 6.02 8.94
N GLY A 207 -23.51 6.07 9.88
CA GLY A 207 -24.81 6.70 9.62
C GLY A 207 -25.77 6.65 10.79
N LEU A 208 -26.84 7.45 10.70
CA LEU A 208 -27.93 7.42 11.68
C LEU A 208 -29.00 6.44 11.22
N GLY A 209 -29.46 5.59 12.13
CA GLY A 209 -30.57 4.67 11.89
C GLY A 209 -31.54 4.61 13.06
N THR A 210 -32.77 4.14 12.81
CA THR A 210 -33.79 3.97 13.87
C THR A 210 -34.12 2.49 14.02
N ILE A 211 -34.17 2.01 15.27
CA ILE A 211 -34.66 0.68 15.64
C ILE A 211 -35.76 0.86 16.68
N ASN A 212 -36.96 0.33 16.40
CA ASN A 212 -38.13 0.38 17.28
C ASN A 212 -38.47 1.81 17.74
N GLY A 213 -38.23 2.81 16.89
CA GLY A 213 -38.45 4.23 17.21
C GLY A 213 -37.32 4.93 18.00
N ARG A 214 -36.29 4.22 18.48
CA ARG A 214 -35.09 4.80 19.10
C ARG A 214 -34.01 4.99 18.03
N SER A 215 -33.36 6.16 18.00
CA SER A 215 -32.30 6.47 17.03
C SER A 215 -30.92 6.15 17.57
N TYR A 216 -30.06 5.62 16.69
CA TYR A 216 -28.71 5.13 16.99
C TYR A 216 -27.71 5.63 15.95
N MET A 217 -26.46 5.85 16.38
CA MET A 217 -25.31 6.02 15.49
C MET A 217 -24.70 4.65 15.17
N PHE A 218 -24.73 4.26 13.90
CA PHE A 218 -24.12 3.03 13.40
C PHE A 218 -22.74 3.33 12.81
N ILE A 219 -21.74 2.51 13.15
CA ILE A 219 -20.36 2.61 12.67
C ILE A 219 -19.85 1.20 12.38
N GLY A 220 -19.50 0.88 11.14
CA GLY A 220 -19.11 -0.50 10.80
C GLY A 220 -18.02 -0.61 9.75
N HIS A 221 -17.29 -1.71 9.81
CA HIS A 221 -16.45 -2.16 8.70
C HIS A 221 -17.33 -2.71 7.58
N GLN A 222 -17.10 -2.25 6.36
CA GLN A 222 -17.88 -2.65 5.19
C GLN A 222 -16.98 -3.40 4.22
N LYS A 223 -17.05 -4.74 4.21
CA LYS A 223 -16.52 -5.57 3.12
C LYS A 223 -17.40 -5.42 1.86
N GLY A 224 -16.93 -5.92 0.72
CA GLY A 224 -17.73 -5.99 -0.52
C GLY A 224 -18.42 -7.35 -0.70
N ARG A 225 -19.59 -7.38 -1.33
CA ARG A 225 -20.29 -8.64 -1.65
C ARG A 225 -19.74 -9.37 -2.90
N ASN A 226 -18.76 -8.78 -3.58
CA ASN A 226 -18.07 -9.34 -4.75
C ASN A 226 -16.67 -8.71 -4.91
N THR A 227 -15.86 -9.20 -5.85
CA THR A 227 -14.47 -8.75 -6.05
C THR A 227 -14.35 -7.25 -6.36
N LYS A 228 -15.28 -6.66 -7.13
CA LYS A 228 -15.22 -5.23 -7.47
C LYS A 228 -15.52 -4.36 -6.26
N GLU A 229 -16.58 -4.70 -5.53
CA GLU A 229 -16.93 -4.03 -4.27
C GLU A 229 -15.83 -4.20 -3.21
N ASN A 230 -15.18 -5.38 -3.13
CA ASN A 230 -14.10 -5.60 -2.17
C ASN A 230 -12.87 -4.73 -2.48
N ILE A 231 -12.48 -4.61 -3.75
CA ILE A 231 -11.40 -3.68 -4.15
C ILE A 231 -11.80 -2.23 -3.83
N GLN A 232 -13.04 -1.82 -4.14
CA GLN A 232 -13.53 -0.48 -3.81
C GLN A 232 -13.58 -0.18 -2.31
N ARG A 233 -13.87 -1.20 -1.49
CA ARG A 233 -14.03 -1.10 -0.02
C ARG A 233 -12.76 -1.55 0.74
N ASN A 234 -11.60 -1.62 0.08
CA ASN A 234 -10.32 -2.10 0.64
C ASN A 234 -10.44 -3.42 1.44
N PHE A 235 -11.32 -4.34 1.03
CA PHE A 235 -11.64 -5.60 1.75
C PHE A 235 -12.06 -5.40 3.22
N GLY A 236 -12.64 -4.25 3.56
CA GLY A 236 -12.98 -3.89 4.93
C GLY A 236 -11.78 -3.46 5.80
N MET A 237 -10.63 -3.17 5.21
CA MET A 237 -9.43 -2.66 5.89
C MET A 237 -9.38 -1.12 5.85
N PRO A 238 -9.56 -0.41 6.99
CA PRO A 238 -9.56 1.06 7.00
C PRO A 238 -8.16 1.67 6.92
N THR A 239 -8.05 2.79 6.21
CA THR A 239 -6.95 3.76 6.31
C THR A 239 -7.16 4.68 7.52
N PRO A 240 -6.22 5.58 7.86
CA PRO A 240 -6.35 6.47 9.03
C PRO A 240 -7.61 7.35 8.96
N HIS A 241 -8.03 7.73 7.75
CA HIS A 241 -9.25 8.50 7.51
C HIS A 241 -10.53 7.74 7.93
N GLY A 242 -10.56 6.42 7.83
CA GLY A 242 -11.71 5.61 8.24
C GLY A 242 -11.92 5.66 9.75
N TYR A 243 -10.83 5.56 10.52
CA TYR A 243 -10.88 5.75 11.97
C TYR A 243 -11.21 7.19 12.36
N ARG A 244 -10.66 8.19 11.66
CA ARG A 244 -11.02 9.62 11.86
C ARG A 244 -12.48 9.94 11.51
N LYS A 245 -13.06 9.31 10.47
CA LYS A 245 -14.51 9.36 10.18
C LYS A 245 -15.31 8.74 11.31
N ALA A 246 -14.95 7.53 11.77
CA ALA A 246 -15.61 6.88 12.90
C ALA A 246 -15.58 7.76 14.16
N LEU A 247 -14.41 8.28 14.53
CA LEU A 247 -14.19 9.20 15.65
C LEU A 247 -15.08 10.44 15.58
N ARG A 248 -15.10 11.11 14.42
CA ARG A 248 -15.97 12.25 14.16
C ARG A 248 -17.44 11.91 14.42
N MET A 249 -17.89 10.74 13.97
CA MET A 249 -19.28 10.30 14.16
C MET A 249 -19.58 9.87 15.61
N MET A 250 -18.60 9.34 16.33
CA MET A 250 -18.69 9.12 17.79
C MET A 250 -18.83 10.44 18.56
N TYR A 251 -18.11 11.50 18.20
CA TYR A 251 -18.28 12.83 18.79
C TYR A 251 -19.66 13.44 18.50
N TYR A 252 -20.19 13.28 17.28
CA TYR A 252 -21.57 13.70 16.97
C TYR A 252 -22.59 12.90 17.79
N ALA A 253 -22.38 11.60 17.99
CA ALA A 253 -23.25 10.76 18.81
C ALA A 253 -23.24 11.19 20.28
N ASP A 254 -22.06 11.46 20.86
CA ASP A 254 -21.93 11.99 22.23
C ASP A 254 -22.63 13.33 22.42
N HIS A 255 -22.40 14.27 21.49
CA HIS A 255 -22.97 15.62 21.53
C HIS A 255 -24.51 15.62 21.46
N HIS A 256 -25.10 14.71 20.67
CA HIS A 256 -26.54 14.63 20.48
C HIS A 256 -27.24 13.54 21.32
N GLY A 257 -26.51 12.82 22.18
CA GLY A 257 -27.07 11.77 23.04
C GLY A 257 -27.47 10.47 22.31
N PHE A 258 -27.00 10.24 21.08
CA PHE A 258 -27.30 9.01 20.33
C PHE A 258 -26.46 7.83 20.86
N PRO A 259 -27.07 6.71 21.27
CA PRO A 259 -26.34 5.48 21.54
C PRO A 259 -25.59 4.98 20.30
N ILE A 260 -24.41 4.39 20.51
CA ILE A 260 -23.50 3.96 19.43
C ILE A 260 -23.55 2.44 19.29
N VAL A 261 -23.81 1.94 18.08
CA VAL A 261 -23.69 0.52 17.75
C VAL A 261 -22.57 0.35 16.73
N THR A 262 -21.54 -0.44 17.06
CA THR A 262 -20.41 -0.69 16.16
C THR A 262 -20.37 -2.13 15.64
N PHE A 263 -19.94 -2.29 14.38
CA PHE A 263 -19.89 -3.58 13.69
C PHE A 263 -18.47 -3.88 13.20
N ILE A 264 -17.92 -5.00 13.67
CA ILE A 264 -16.54 -5.40 13.47
C ILE A 264 -16.49 -6.56 12.48
N ASP A 265 -15.97 -6.27 11.29
CA ASP A 265 -15.64 -7.25 10.24
C ASP A 265 -14.47 -6.76 9.38
N THR A 266 -13.26 -6.92 9.89
CA THR A 266 -12.02 -6.52 9.22
C THR A 266 -10.92 -7.56 9.47
N PRO A 267 -10.09 -7.91 8.48
CA PRO A 267 -8.91 -8.73 8.72
C PRO A 267 -7.79 -7.93 9.43
N GLY A 268 -7.84 -6.59 9.39
CA GLY A 268 -6.90 -5.66 10.03
C GLY A 268 -7.01 -4.23 9.50
N ALA A 269 -6.31 -3.29 10.13
CA ALA A 269 -6.10 -1.97 9.56
C ALA A 269 -5.30 -2.07 8.25
N TYR A 270 -5.52 -1.16 7.30
CA TYR A 270 -4.78 -1.18 6.04
C TYR A 270 -3.30 -0.84 6.29
N ALA A 271 -2.41 -1.72 5.84
CA ALA A 271 -0.99 -1.68 6.15
C ALA A 271 -0.18 -1.36 4.89
N ASP A 272 -0.31 -0.12 4.41
CA ASP A 272 0.48 0.44 3.32
C ASP A 272 1.31 1.64 3.78
N LEU A 273 2.33 2.01 3.01
CA LEU A 273 3.24 3.12 3.33
C LEU A 273 2.47 4.42 3.60
N LYS A 274 1.44 4.71 2.82
CA LYS A 274 0.67 5.95 2.94
C LYS A 274 -0.21 5.98 4.20
N SER A 275 -0.71 4.83 4.67
CA SER A 275 -1.41 4.78 5.96
C SER A 275 -0.47 5.06 7.13
N GLU A 276 0.77 4.58 7.08
CA GLU A 276 1.78 4.88 8.11
C GLU A 276 2.23 6.35 8.06
N GLU A 277 2.52 6.91 6.88
CA GLU A 277 2.79 8.35 6.67
C GLU A 277 1.66 9.24 7.22
N LEU A 278 0.41 8.82 7.04
CA LEU A 278 -0.78 9.53 7.51
C LEU A 278 -1.20 9.15 8.94
N GLY A 279 -0.39 8.39 9.68
CA GLY A 279 -0.56 8.12 11.11
C GLY A 279 -1.63 7.08 11.46
N GLN A 280 -1.59 5.89 10.87
CA GLN A 280 -2.49 4.77 11.19
C GLN A 280 -2.51 4.45 12.70
N GLY A 281 -1.33 4.38 13.34
CA GLY A 281 -1.21 4.20 14.78
C GLY A 281 -1.79 5.34 15.61
N GLU A 282 -1.71 6.60 15.15
CA GLU A 282 -2.33 7.76 15.80
C GLU A 282 -3.85 7.66 15.75
N ALA A 283 -4.41 7.43 14.56
CA ALA A 283 -5.85 7.40 14.37
C ALA A 283 -6.50 6.27 15.19
N ILE A 284 -5.87 5.09 15.22
CA ILE A 284 -6.29 3.98 16.09
C ILE A 284 -6.20 4.38 17.58
N ALA A 285 -5.05 4.88 18.04
CA ALA A 285 -4.86 5.24 19.46
C ALA A 285 -5.79 6.36 19.94
N HIS A 286 -6.08 7.34 19.08
CA HIS A 286 -6.98 8.45 19.39
C HIS A 286 -8.44 8.02 19.46
N ASN A 287 -8.86 7.07 18.61
CA ASN A 287 -10.15 6.40 18.75
C ASN A 287 -10.26 5.67 20.10
N LEU A 288 -9.30 4.79 20.41
CA LEU A 288 -9.28 4.03 21.67
C LEU A 288 -9.40 4.96 22.88
N ARG A 289 -8.56 6.02 22.94
CA ARG A 289 -8.59 7.04 23.99
C ARG A 289 -9.94 7.73 24.10
N THR A 290 -10.54 8.13 22.97
CA THR A 290 -11.81 8.86 22.96
C THR A 290 -12.97 7.96 23.38
N MET A 291 -13.01 6.70 22.94
CA MET A 291 -14.09 5.76 23.28
C MET A 291 -14.23 5.52 24.78
N PHE A 292 -13.19 5.69 25.59
CA PHE A 292 -13.30 5.65 27.06
C PHE A 292 -14.05 6.85 27.67
N GLY A 293 -14.12 8.00 26.99
CA GLY A 293 -14.72 9.24 27.50
C GLY A 293 -16.14 9.54 27.02
N LEU A 294 -16.69 8.78 26.07
CA LEU A 294 -18.03 9.00 25.51
C LEU A 294 -19.13 8.69 26.56
N LYS A 295 -20.01 9.65 26.81
CA LYS A 295 -21.09 9.62 27.81
C LYS A 295 -22.26 8.73 27.38
N VAL A 296 -22.46 8.60 26.07
CA VAL A 296 -23.46 7.69 25.48
C VAL A 296 -23.06 6.22 25.64
N PRO A 297 -24.04 5.29 25.77
CA PRO A 297 -23.76 3.86 25.79
C PRO A 297 -23.31 3.36 24.42
N ILE A 298 -22.37 2.39 24.43
CA ILE A 298 -21.77 1.80 23.22
C ILE A 298 -21.93 0.28 23.28
N VAL A 299 -22.37 -0.33 22.17
CA VAL A 299 -22.38 -1.79 21.96
C VAL A 299 -21.60 -2.11 20.68
N SER A 300 -20.57 -2.95 20.79
CA SER A 300 -19.80 -3.49 19.66
C SER A 300 -20.23 -4.91 19.33
N ILE A 301 -20.22 -5.26 18.05
CA ILE A 301 -20.59 -6.60 17.56
C ILE A 301 -19.51 -7.09 16.59
N VAL A 302 -18.78 -8.14 16.96
CA VAL A 302 -17.92 -8.87 16.01
C VAL A 302 -18.81 -9.77 15.16
N MET A 303 -19.04 -9.35 13.92
CA MET A 303 -19.94 -10.02 12.98
C MET A 303 -19.19 -10.91 11.98
N GLY A 304 -17.89 -10.70 11.78
CA GLY A 304 -17.04 -11.57 10.96
C GLY A 304 -15.65 -11.70 11.58
N GLU A 305 -14.68 -10.96 11.05
CA GLU A 305 -13.31 -10.90 11.59
C GLU A 305 -13.08 -9.69 12.51
N GLY A 306 -12.47 -9.93 13.66
CA GLY A 306 -11.87 -8.93 14.53
C GLY A 306 -10.36 -8.89 14.32
N GLY A 307 -9.92 -8.16 13.29
CA GLY A 307 -8.52 -7.95 12.96
C GLY A 307 -7.81 -6.94 13.86
N SER A 308 -7.19 -7.42 14.95
CA SER A 308 -6.17 -6.69 15.73
C SER A 308 -6.60 -5.28 16.17
N GLY A 309 -5.67 -4.33 16.22
CA GLY A 309 -5.93 -2.93 16.56
C GLY A 309 -6.94 -2.22 15.65
N GLY A 310 -7.09 -2.65 14.39
CA GLY A 310 -8.08 -2.08 13.46
C GLY A 310 -9.51 -2.38 13.87
N ALA A 311 -9.78 -3.63 14.27
CA ALA A 311 -11.05 -3.99 14.91
C ALA A 311 -11.25 -3.27 16.25
N LEU A 312 -10.20 -3.19 17.08
CA LEU A 312 -10.27 -2.55 18.39
C LEU A 312 -10.54 -1.04 18.32
N ALA A 313 -10.14 -0.36 17.24
CA ALA A 313 -10.33 1.08 17.00
C ALA A 313 -11.81 1.52 16.89
N ILE A 314 -12.76 0.58 16.81
CA ILE A 314 -14.19 0.84 17.04
C ILE A 314 -14.82 -0.13 18.05
N GLY A 315 -13.99 -0.85 18.82
CA GLY A 315 -14.39 -1.94 19.73
C GLY A 315 -14.40 -1.60 21.23
N CYS A 316 -13.96 -0.40 21.64
CA CYS A 316 -13.90 0.01 23.04
C CYS A 316 -15.29 0.39 23.61
N ALA A 317 -16.17 -0.59 23.73
CA ALA A 317 -17.59 -0.42 24.08
C ALA A 317 -17.95 -0.88 25.51
N ASN A 318 -19.16 -0.53 25.97
CA ASN A 318 -19.71 -1.05 27.23
C ASN A 318 -19.96 -2.55 27.13
N LYS A 319 -20.61 -3.00 26.05
CA LYS A 319 -20.74 -4.42 25.69
C LYS A 319 -20.06 -4.71 24.34
N LEU A 320 -19.47 -5.88 24.24
CA LEU A 320 -18.86 -6.50 23.06
C LEU A 320 -19.51 -7.87 22.90
N LEU A 321 -20.33 -7.99 21.87
CA LEU A 321 -20.99 -9.23 21.48
C LEU A 321 -20.26 -9.83 20.27
N MET A 322 -20.40 -11.13 20.06
CA MET A 322 -19.86 -11.82 18.88
C MET A 322 -20.91 -12.71 18.25
N LEU A 323 -21.01 -12.75 16.91
CA LEU A 323 -21.74 -13.83 16.25
C LEU A 323 -21.00 -15.17 16.50
N GLU A 324 -21.73 -16.28 16.55
CA GLU A 324 -21.22 -17.58 16.99
C GLU A 324 -19.95 -18.08 16.26
N ASN A 325 -19.86 -17.84 14.94
CA ASN A 325 -18.71 -18.21 14.12
C ASN A 325 -17.72 -17.05 13.91
N ALA A 326 -18.00 -15.86 14.45
CA ALA A 326 -17.06 -14.75 14.40
C ALA A 326 -15.81 -15.01 15.23
N VAL A 327 -14.71 -14.38 14.82
CA VAL A 327 -13.38 -14.55 15.44
C VAL A 327 -12.76 -13.20 15.75
N PHE A 328 -12.06 -13.06 16.88
CA PHE A 328 -11.39 -11.81 17.26
C PHE A 328 -9.97 -12.15 17.75
N TYR A 329 -8.95 -11.50 17.19
CA TYR A 329 -7.56 -11.90 17.39
C TYR A 329 -6.59 -10.70 17.40
N VAL A 330 -5.48 -10.84 18.14
CA VAL A 330 -4.39 -9.85 18.19
C VAL A 330 -3.54 -9.85 16.90
N ALA A 331 -3.40 -11.01 16.25
CA ALA A 331 -2.77 -11.21 14.95
C ALA A 331 -3.47 -12.39 14.26
N SER A 332 -3.51 -12.40 12.92
CA SER A 332 -4.18 -13.48 12.20
C SER A 332 -3.53 -14.84 12.47
N PRO A 333 -4.28 -15.96 12.39
CA PRO A 333 -3.71 -17.30 12.54
C PRO A 333 -2.53 -17.57 11.60
N GLU A 334 -2.56 -17.00 10.40
CA GLU A 334 -1.50 -17.10 9.40
C GLU A 334 -0.23 -16.34 9.81
N ALA A 335 -0.37 -15.10 10.30
CA ALA A 335 0.75 -14.29 10.77
C ALA A 335 1.38 -14.87 12.04
N CYS A 336 0.55 -15.32 12.99
CA CYS A 336 1.00 -16.00 14.20
C CYS A 336 1.76 -17.31 13.86
N ALA A 337 1.26 -18.08 12.89
CA ALA A 337 1.91 -19.28 12.39
C ALA A 337 3.26 -19.00 11.70
N ALA A 338 3.33 -17.94 10.88
CA ALA A 338 4.57 -17.49 10.24
C ALA A 338 5.64 -17.03 11.27
N ILE A 339 5.24 -16.37 12.36
CA ILE A 339 6.17 -15.90 13.39
C ILE A 339 6.61 -17.02 14.32
N LEU A 340 5.67 -17.71 14.99
CA LEU A 340 5.99 -18.66 16.08
C LEU A 340 6.41 -20.04 15.58
N TRP A 341 5.93 -20.48 14.42
CA TRP A 341 6.23 -21.79 13.84
C TRP A 341 7.03 -21.72 12.52
N LYS A 342 7.42 -20.51 12.08
CA LYS A 342 8.15 -20.27 10.82
C LYS A 342 7.44 -20.81 9.57
N THR A 343 6.12 -21.05 9.64
CA THR A 343 5.33 -21.54 8.50
C THR A 343 3.85 -21.21 8.66
N ALA A 344 3.26 -20.59 7.63
CA ALA A 344 1.81 -20.30 7.61
C ALA A 344 0.95 -21.58 7.65
N LYS A 345 1.51 -22.75 7.28
CA LYS A 345 0.81 -24.05 7.37
C LYS A 345 0.41 -24.45 8.81
N ALA A 346 1.00 -23.82 9.82
CA ALA A 346 0.61 -24.02 11.22
C ALA A 346 -0.60 -23.18 11.67
N SER A 347 -1.32 -22.49 10.76
CA SER A 347 -2.45 -21.63 11.12
C SER A 347 -3.60 -22.32 11.89
N PRO A 348 -3.93 -23.62 11.70
CA PRO A 348 -4.92 -24.29 12.55
C PRO A 348 -4.48 -24.34 14.03
N LYS A 349 -3.23 -24.75 14.25
CA LYS A 349 -2.59 -24.82 15.58
C LYS A 349 -2.44 -23.44 16.21
N ALA A 350 -2.18 -22.39 15.41
CA ALA A 350 -2.17 -21.02 15.87
C ALA A 350 -3.57 -20.55 16.30
N ALA A 351 -4.62 -20.81 15.51
CA ALA A 351 -6.01 -20.45 15.84
C ALA A 351 -6.49 -21.10 17.15
N GLU A 352 -6.14 -22.38 17.38
CA GLU A 352 -6.40 -23.09 18.64
C GLU A 352 -5.69 -22.46 19.83
N LYS A 353 -4.38 -22.18 19.71
CA LYS A 353 -3.58 -21.63 20.82
C LYS A 353 -3.90 -20.16 21.12
N LEU A 354 -4.35 -19.39 20.13
CA LEU A 354 -4.80 -18.01 20.29
C LEU A 354 -6.23 -17.88 20.87
N LYS A 355 -7.02 -18.96 20.95
CA LYS A 355 -8.38 -18.98 21.55
C LYS A 355 -9.34 -17.93 20.95
N ILE A 356 -9.30 -17.75 19.63
CA ILE A 356 -9.91 -16.63 18.90
C ILE A 356 -11.43 -16.66 18.72
N THR A 357 -12.12 -17.71 19.19
CA THR A 357 -13.55 -17.93 18.92
C THR A 357 -14.44 -17.27 19.96
N ALA A 358 -15.66 -16.87 19.56
CA ALA A 358 -16.67 -16.29 20.47
C ALA A 358 -16.83 -17.08 21.79
N THR A 359 -16.86 -18.40 21.72
CA THR A 359 -16.98 -19.30 22.88
C THR A 359 -15.81 -19.22 23.85
N GLU A 360 -14.57 -19.14 23.36
CA GLU A 360 -13.40 -19.01 24.24
C GLU A 360 -13.24 -17.59 24.78
N LEU A 361 -13.50 -16.57 23.95
CA LEU A 361 -13.40 -15.16 24.35
C LEU A 361 -14.47 -14.75 25.37
N THR A 362 -15.64 -15.40 25.34
CA THR A 362 -16.68 -15.23 26.38
C THR A 362 -16.26 -15.91 27.70
N LYS A 363 -15.66 -17.11 27.66
CA LYS A 363 -15.06 -17.74 28.86
C LYS A 363 -13.93 -16.89 29.47
N LEU A 364 -13.18 -16.17 28.63
CA LEU A 364 -12.12 -15.24 29.02
C LEU A 364 -12.65 -13.85 29.45
N GLN A 365 -13.96 -13.62 29.46
CA GLN A 365 -14.62 -12.34 29.81
C GLN A 365 -14.17 -11.14 28.95
N ILE A 366 -13.71 -11.41 27.71
CA ILE A 366 -13.36 -10.39 26.72
C ILE A 366 -14.63 -9.94 25.98
N ALA A 367 -15.45 -10.91 25.56
CA ALA A 367 -16.81 -10.69 25.06
C ALA A 367 -17.83 -10.97 26.17
N ASP A 368 -18.94 -10.23 26.19
CA ASP A 368 -19.98 -10.37 27.23
C ASP A 368 -21.13 -11.30 26.81
N GLY A 369 -21.18 -11.72 25.53
CA GLY A 369 -22.24 -12.57 25.01
C GLY A 369 -22.02 -13.02 23.57
N ILE A 370 -22.70 -14.10 23.20
CA ILE A 370 -22.66 -14.73 21.88
C ILE A 370 -24.06 -14.64 21.26
N ILE A 371 -24.13 -14.12 20.05
CA ILE A 371 -25.35 -14.07 19.24
C ILE A 371 -25.35 -15.33 18.35
N PRO A 372 -26.39 -16.18 18.39
CA PRO A 372 -26.41 -17.42 17.62
C PRO A 372 -26.45 -17.14 16.11
N GLU A 373 -25.85 -18.03 15.33
CA GLU A 373 -25.99 -18.06 13.87
C GLU A 373 -26.99 -19.17 13.46
N PRO A 374 -27.66 -19.06 12.30
CA PRO A 374 -28.48 -20.15 11.78
C PRO A 374 -27.60 -21.34 11.41
N LEU A 375 -28.17 -22.53 11.28
CA LEU A 375 -27.42 -23.72 10.88
C LEU A 375 -26.87 -23.52 9.45
N GLY A 376 -25.55 -23.64 9.28
CA GLY A 376 -24.82 -23.15 8.10
C GLY A 376 -23.97 -21.89 8.36
N GLY A 377 -24.25 -21.14 9.42
CA GLY A 377 -23.66 -19.84 9.70
C GLY A 377 -24.44 -18.68 9.06
N ALA A 378 -24.08 -17.44 9.41
CA ALA A 378 -24.81 -16.20 9.12
C ALA A 378 -25.23 -15.96 7.63
N HIS A 379 -24.59 -16.65 6.69
CA HIS A 379 -24.88 -16.54 5.26
C HIS A 379 -26.03 -17.47 4.79
N ALA A 380 -26.43 -18.46 5.60
CA ALA A 380 -27.54 -19.36 5.31
C ALA A 380 -28.90 -18.65 5.49
N ASP A 381 -29.05 -17.86 6.56
CA ASP A 381 -30.15 -16.90 6.70
C ASP A 381 -29.63 -15.53 7.22
N PRO A 382 -29.30 -14.61 6.29
CA PRO A 382 -28.91 -13.24 6.62
C PRO A 382 -30.00 -12.43 7.34
N TYR A 383 -31.28 -12.70 7.06
CA TYR A 383 -32.39 -11.94 7.64
C TYR A 383 -32.62 -12.35 9.10
N TRP A 384 -32.71 -13.65 9.38
CA TRP A 384 -32.81 -14.17 10.74
C TRP A 384 -31.61 -13.73 11.59
N THR A 385 -30.39 -13.82 11.05
CA THR A 385 -29.17 -13.36 11.74
C THR A 385 -29.27 -11.86 12.08
N SER A 386 -29.80 -11.05 11.17
CA SER A 386 -30.05 -9.62 11.41
C SER A 386 -31.08 -9.41 12.54
N GLN A 387 -32.13 -10.22 12.62
CA GLN A 387 -33.10 -10.10 13.73
C GLN A 387 -32.52 -10.54 15.08
N GLN A 388 -31.61 -11.53 15.14
CA GLN A 388 -30.87 -11.86 16.36
C GLN A 388 -29.97 -10.70 16.81
N ILE A 389 -29.28 -10.06 15.86
CA ILE A 389 -28.51 -8.83 16.09
C ILE A 389 -29.42 -7.71 16.63
N LYS A 390 -30.60 -7.48 16.04
CA LYS A 390 -31.58 -6.49 16.49
C LYS A 390 -32.01 -6.74 17.94
N ALA A 391 -32.33 -7.99 18.29
CA ALA A 391 -32.72 -8.36 19.65
C ALA A 391 -31.60 -8.08 20.67
N ALA A 392 -30.38 -8.57 20.40
CA ALA A 392 -29.25 -8.40 21.30
C ALA A 392 -28.78 -6.94 21.46
N VAL A 393 -28.94 -6.11 20.40
CA VAL A 393 -28.72 -4.65 20.48
C VAL A 393 -29.76 -4.00 21.39
N VAL A 394 -31.05 -4.29 21.22
CA VAL A 394 -32.13 -3.70 22.02
C VAL A 394 -31.96 -4.09 23.50
N GLU A 395 -31.79 -5.38 23.80
CA GLU A 395 -31.54 -5.87 25.16
C GLU A 395 -30.33 -5.18 25.81
N SER A 396 -29.20 -5.09 25.11
CA SER A 396 -28.00 -4.40 25.60
C SER A 396 -28.24 -2.91 25.84
N MET A 397 -29.01 -2.25 24.97
CA MET A 397 -29.26 -0.80 25.03
C MET A 397 -30.37 -0.41 26.03
N ASP A 398 -31.19 -1.38 26.45
CA ASP A 398 -32.20 -1.23 27.50
C ASP A 398 -31.66 -1.64 28.89
N GLU A 399 -30.60 -2.46 28.95
CA GLU A 399 -29.78 -2.63 30.15
C GLU A 399 -28.92 -1.38 30.39
N LEU A 400 -28.10 -0.98 29.41
CA LEU A 400 -27.23 0.19 29.52
C LEU A 400 -28.01 1.50 29.63
N GLY A 401 -29.25 1.55 29.12
CA GLY A 401 -30.15 2.70 29.27
C GLY A 401 -30.66 2.96 30.69
N LYS A 402 -30.39 2.06 31.65
CA LYS A 402 -30.73 2.23 33.09
C LYS A 402 -29.61 2.89 33.90
N MET A 403 -28.39 2.94 33.36
CA MET A 403 -27.21 3.49 34.01
C MET A 403 -27.10 5.00 33.75
N ASP A 404 -26.62 5.77 34.72
CA ASP A 404 -26.27 7.17 34.48
C ASP A 404 -24.95 7.34 33.70
N THR A 405 -24.63 8.55 33.27
CA THR A 405 -23.39 8.86 32.53
C THR A 405 -22.11 8.43 33.27
N HIS A 406 -22.05 8.62 34.58
CA HIS A 406 -20.90 8.26 35.40
C HIS A 406 -20.81 6.74 35.59
N GLU A 407 -21.93 6.06 35.77
CA GLU A 407 -22.02 4.59 35.78
C GLU A 407 -21.63 3.98 34.43
N LEU A 408 -22.07 4.55 33.29
CA LEU A 408 -21.69 4.10 31.95
C LEU A 408 -20.18 4.22 31.70
N LEU A 409 -19.56 5.33 32.11
CA LEU A 409 -18.11 5.53 32.01
C LEU A 409 -17.36 4.57 32.93
N LYS A 410 -17.82 4.41 34.18
CA LYS A 410 -17.24 3.50 35.17
C LYS A 410 -17.36 2.03 34.74
N HIS A 411 -18.49 1.63 34.17
CA HIS A 411 -18.72 0.30 33.60
C HIS A 411 -17.71 0.00 32.49
N ARG A 412 -17.59 0.92 31.51
CA ARG A 412 -16.64 0.78 30.40
C ARG A 412 -15.20 0.72 30.89
N ASN A 413 -14.81 1.60 31.81
CA ASN A 413 -13.47 1.59 32.40
C ASN A 413 -13.16 0.28 33.15
N LEU A 414 -14.05 -0.15 34.05
CA LEU A 414 -13.87 -1.36 34.85
C LEU A 414 -13.83 -2.63 34.00
N LYS A 415 -14.59 -2.70 32.90
CA LYS A 415 -14.52 -3.81 31.95
C LYS A 415 -13.09 -3.98 31.43
N PHE A 416 -12.53 -2.96 30.78
CA PHE A 416 -11.19 -3.06 30.22
C PHE A 416 -10.10 -3.15 31.29
N ARG A 417 -10.28 -2.53 32.47
CA ARG A 417 -9.28 -2.58 33.56
C ARG A 417 -9.14 -3.97 34.20
N LYS A 418 -10.17 -4.83 34.08
CA LYS A 418 -10.16 -6.24 34.52
C LYS A 418 -9.49 -7.20 33.53
N LEU A 419 -9.25 -6.78 32.28
CA LEU A 419 -8.68 -7.68 31.26
C LEU A 419 -7.18 -7.91 31.51
N GLY A 420 -6.77 -9.17 31.36
CA GLY A 420 -5.39 -9.62 31.56
C GLY A 420 -5.17 -10.30 32.90
N GLY A 421 -4.56 -11.49 32.86
CA GLY A 421 -4.08 -12.20 34.05
C GLY A 421 -2.57 -12.06 34.19
N PHE A 422 -2.10 -11.75 35.38
CA PHE A 422 -0.67 -11.69 35.74
C PHE A 422 -0.48 -12.27 37.14
N GLN A 423 0.69 -12.84 37.40
CA GLN A 423 1.07 -13.27 38.74
C GLN A 423 1.80 -12.09 39.41
N GLU A 424 1.30 -11.65 40.57
CA GLU A 424 2.03 -10.70 41.40
C GLU A 424 3.37 -11.31 41.82
N GLY A 425 4.46 -10.57 41.59
CA GLY A 425 5.78 -10.96 42.04
C GLY A 425 5.94 -10.74 43.55
N ILE A 426 7.11 -11.08 44.08
CA ILE A 426 7.58 -10.44 45.31
C ILE A 426 7.54 -8.92 45.06
N PRO A 427 7.02 -8.09 45.99
CA PRO A 427 7.10 -6.64 45.89
C PRO A 427 8.55 -6.14 45.90
N ILE A 428 9.19 -6.20 44.74
CA ILE A 428 10.40 -5.44 44.45
C ILE A 428 9.96 -3.99 44.54
N GLU A 429 10.31 -3.31 45.64
CA GLU A 429 10.24 -1.85 45.71
C GLU A 429 10.72 -1.28 44.38
N ALA A 430 9.98 -0.35 43.80
CA ALA A 430 10.33 0.26 42.53
C ALA A 430 11.60 1.11 42.69
N LYS A 431 12.76 0.43 42.78
CA LYS A 431 14.10 0.99 42.66
C LYS A 431 14.13 1.65 41.30
N LYS A 432 13.83 2.93 41.33
CA LYS A 432 13.82 3.83 40.19
C LYS A 432 15.28 4.07 39.79
N LYS A 433 15.92 3.01 39.28
CA LYS A 433 17.02 3.09 38.34
C LYS A 433 16.44 3.77 37.11
N VAL A 434 16.36 5.09 37.20
CA VAL A 434 16.28 5.98 36.05
C VAL A 434 17.64 5.86 35.37
N SER A 435 17.80 4.75 34.65
CA SER A 435 18.79 4.59 33.59
C SER A 435 18.19 5.01 32.25
N MET A 436 17.27 5.99 32.25
CA MET A 436 17.52 7.09 31.33
C MET A 436 18.91 7.60 31.70
N LYS A 437 19.89 7.46 30.79
CA LYS A 437 21.11 8.24 30.93
C LYS A 437 20.69 9.69 31.20
N LYS A 438 21.27 10.35 32.20
CA LYS A 438 21.31 11.83 32.12
C LYS A 438 21.86 12.14 30.72
N LYS A 439 21.29 13.11 30.02
CA LYS A 439 21.93 13.59 28.79
C LYS A 439 23.28 14.17 29.23
N GLU A 440 24.33 13.39 29.05
CA GLU A 440 25.68 13.73 29.46
C GLU A 440 26.04 15.01 28.71
N GLU A 441 26.35 16.08 29.46
CA GLU A 441 27.17 17.15 28.91
C GLU A 441 28.46 16.49 28.38
N PRO A 442 29.03 16.93 27.25
CA PRO A 442 29.99 16.14 26.49
C PRO A 442 31.36 16.04 27.19
N ILE A 443 31.43 15.18 28.21
CA ILE A 443 32.66 14.81 28.89
C ILE A 443 33.50 13.97 27.93
N LEU A 444 34.63 14.56 27.54
CA LEU A 444 35.71 13.98 26.76
C LEU A 444 35.93 12.49 27.07
N GLN A 445 35.73 11.64 26.07
CA GLN A 445 36.16 10.24 26.13
C GLN A 445 37.68 10.20 26.30
N LYS A 446 38.16 9.52 27.35
CA LYS A 446 39.56 9.09 27.44
C LYS A 446 39.74 7.74 26.72
N PRO A 447 40.95 7.46 26.19
CA PRO A 447 41.06 6.97 24.81
C PRO A 447 40.83 5.47 24.65
N GLY A 448 40.00 5.11 23.66
CA GLY A 448 39.67 3.73 23.33
C GLY A 448 38.96 3.59 21.97
N LYS A 449 39.65 3.98 20.89
CA LYS A 449 39.12 4.25 19.53
C LYS A 449 38.13 5.42 19.45
N THR A 450 38.10 6.10 18.31
CA THR A 450 37.15 7.18 17.98
C THR A 450 35.97 6.64 17.16
N PRO A 451 34.78 7.25 17.22
CA PRO A 451 33.59 6.76 16.51
C PRO A 451 33.74 6.74 14.98
N ASP A 452 34.64 7.56 14.42
CA ASP A 452 34.95 7.53 12.99
C ASP A 452 35.70 6.25 12.56
N VAL A 453 36.35 5.54 13.51
CA VAL A 453 36.97 4.22 13.26
C VAL A 453 35.92 3.11 13.20
N GLU A 454 34.88 3.16 14.04
CA GLU A 454 33.77 2.19 13.96
C GLU A 454 33.00 2.33 12.64
N LEU A 455 32.81 3.58 12.18
CA LEU A 455 32.28 3.88 10.85
C LEU A 455 33.18 3.34 9.73
N ALA A 456 34.50 3.47 9.85
CA ALA A 456 35.44 2.92 8.87
C ALA A 456 35.42 1.37 8.84
N ASP A 457 35.42 0.73 10.01
CA ASP A 457 35.34 -0.73 10.19
C ASP A 457 34.01 -1.29 9.60
N GLU A 458 32.88 -0.59 9.74
CA GLU A 458 31.60 -0.93 9.08
C GLU A 458 31.69 -0.84 7.54
N VAL A 459 32.33 0.20 7.02
CA VAL A 459 32.40 0.48 5.57
C VAL A 459 33.34 -0.46 4.83
N GLU A 460 34.53 -0.72 5.38
CA GLU A 460 35.48 -1.66 4.77
C GLU A 460 34.90 -3.09 4.77
N LYS A 461 34.16 -3.46 5.81
CA LYS A 461 33.44 -4.75 5.89
C LYS A 461 32.35 -4.88 4.82
N LEU A 462 31.57 -3.83 4.55
CA LEU A 462 30.59 -3.83 3.46
C LEU A 462 31.27 -3.89 2.08
N LYS A 463 32.39 -3.20 1.90
CA LYS A 463 33.24 -3.25 0.69
C LYS A 463 33.80 -4.67 0.44
N GLN A 464 34.30 -5.35 1.47
CA GLN A 464 34.72 -6.75 1.40
C GLN A 464 33.57 -7.71 1.05
N GLN A 465 32.35 -7.46 1.55
CA GLN A 465 31.15 -8.23 1.17
C GLN A 465 30.76 -8.01 -0.31
N VAL A 466 30.92 -6.80 -0.84
CA VAL A 466 30.70 -6.52 -2.28
C VAL A 466 31.78 -7.18 -3.15
N MET A 467 33.04 -7.25 -2.69
CA MET A 467 34.10 -7.97 -3.42
C MET A 467 33.90 -9.49 -3.42
N THR A 468 33.59 -10.10 -2.27
CA THR A 468 33.36 -11.56 -2.18
C THR A 468 32.08 -12.02 -2.90
N ALA A 469 31.07 -11.16 -3.03
CA ALA A 469 29.91 -11.40 -3.90
C ALA A 469 30.29 -11.48 -5.40
N ARG A 470 31.33 -10.75 -5.83
CA ARG A 470 31.83 -10.72 -7.22
C ARG A 470 32.42 -12.05 -7.68
N GLU A 471 33.05 -12.78 -6.77
CA GLU A 471 33.70 -14.08 -7.03
C GLU A 471 32.72 -15.26 -6.99
N SER A 472 31.58 -15.10 -6.31
CA SER A 472 30.66 -16.19 -5.97
C SER A 472 29.35 -16.20 -6.78
N SER A 473 29.18 -15.29 -7.76
CA SER A 473 27.95 -15.13 -8.57
C SER A 473 26.70 -14.81 -7.73
N ALA A 474 26.88 -14.38 -6.48
CA ALA A 474 25.80 -14.08 -5.54
C ALA A 474 25.34 -12.61 -5.66
N ALA A 475 24.03 -12.37 -5.50
CA ALA A 475 23.49 -11.01 -5.48
C ALA A 475 23.89 -10.29 -4.17
N PRO A 476 24.56 -9.12 -4.22
CA PRO A 476 25.02 -8.42 -3.03
C PRO A 476 23.87 -7.74 -2.25
N PRO A 477 24.04 -7.51 -0.92
CA PRO A 477 22.99 -6.96 -0.06
C PRO A 477 22.77 -5.45 -0.28
N GLN A 478 21.97 -5.09 -1.28
CA GLN A 478 21.72 -3.68 -1.64
C GLN A 478 21.03 -2.84 -0.55
N SER A 479 20.30 -3.44 0.39
CA SER A 479 19.67 -2.69 1.51
C SER A 479 20.71 -2.02 2.41
N GLY A 480 21.71 -2.78 2.87
CA GLY A 480 22.75 -2.26 3.78
C GLY A 480 23.60 -1.14 3.16
N LEU A 481 23.88 -1.21 1.85
CA LEU A 481 24.55 -0.13 1.13
C LEU A 481 23.72 1.16 1.11
N ASN A 482 22.41 1.06 0.89
CA ASN A 482 21.52 2.23 0.89
C ASN A 482 21.40 2.85 2.30
N GLU A 483 21.21 2.03 3.33
CA GLU A 483 21.14 2.49 4.72
C GLU A 483 22.43 3.19 5.16
N MET A 484 23.60 2.67 4.75
CA MET A 484 24.89 3.27 5.05
C MET A 484 25.13 4.59 4.30
N ILE A 485 24.70 4.70 3.04
CA ILE A 485 24.75 5.96 2.27
C ILE A 485 23.87 7.02 2.93
N GLU A 486 22.64 6.70 3.34
CA GLU A 486 21.77 7.67 4.03
C GLU A 486 22.24 7.97 5.47
N LYS A 487 23.01 7.09 6.12
CA LYS A 487 23.72 7.40 7.38
C LYS A 487 24.83 8.43 7.13
N LEU A 488 25.74 8.17 6.18
CA LEU A 488 26.85 9.08 5.85
C LEU A 488 26.37 10.43 5.29
N LYS A 489 25.34 10.47 4.45
CA LYS A 489 24.75 11.75 3.97
C LYS A 489 24.30 12.66 5.13
N ARG A 490 23.63 12.09 6.14
CA ARG A 490 23.18 12.84 7.32
C ARG A 490 24.35 13.34 8.17
N GLU A 491 25.42 12.56 8.29
CA GLU A 491 26.65 13.00 8.97
C GLU A 491 27.39 14.08 8.18
N VAL A 492 27.56 13.92 6.86
CA VAL A 492 28.19 14.93 6.00
C VAL A 492 27.39 16.24 6.02
N ALA A 493 26.05 16.18 5.97
CA ALA A 493 25.18 17.35 6.12
C ALA A 493 25.30 18.01 7.51
N TYR A 494 25.48 17.22 8.58
CA TYR A 494 25.75 17.74 9.92
C TYR A 494 27.09 18.50 9.96
N GLU A 495 28.17 17.90 9.46
CA GLU A 495 29.51 18.53 9.41
C GLU A 495 29.50 19.81 8.56
N TYR A 496 28.82 19.82 7.40
CA TYR A 496 28.59 21.04 6.61
C TYR A 496 27.84 22.12 7.42
N SER A 497 26.86 21.73 8.25
CA SER A 497 26.12 22.68 9.10
C SER A 497 26.97 23.25 10.23
N GLU A 498 27.92 22.49 10.78
CA GLU A 498 28.87 22.96 11.79
C GLU A 498 29.91 23.90 11.17
N ALA A 499 30.42 23.61 9.96
CA ALA A 499 31.29 24.51 9.21
C ALA A 499 30.60 25.86 8.95
N ALA A 500 29.37 25.86 8.41
CA ALA A 500 28.60 27.08 8.16
C ALA A 500 28.27 27.89 9.44
N LYS A 501 28.22 27.26 10.62
CA LYS A 501 28.11 27.94 11.92
C LYS A 501 29.43 28.54 12.37
N ALA A 502 30.54 27.81 12.26
CA ALA A 502 31.87 28.28 12.60
C ALA A 502 32.30 29.49 11.74
N MET A 503 31.85 29.53 10.47
CA MET A 503 32.07 30.61 9.52
C MET A 503 31.09 31.80 9.68
N GLY A 504 30.18 31.77 10.67
CA GLY A 504 29.23 32.86 10.94
C GLY A 504 28.08 33.04 9.93
N LEU A 505 28.05 32.25 8.84
CA LEU A 505 27.08 32.40 7.73
C LEU A 505 25.63 32.09 8.14
N LYS A 506 25.42 31.41 9.27
CA LYS A 506 24.10 31.05 9.81
C LYS A 506 23.11 32.22 9.80
N ASP A 507 23.52 33.40 10.25
CA ASP A 507 22.62 34.54 10.42
C ASP A 507 22.36 35.26 9.07
N GLN A 508 23.31 35.18 8.13
CA GLN A 508 23.10 35.61 6.73
C GLN A 508 22.09 34.71 6.00
N ILE A 509 22.17 33.39 6.22
CA ILE A 509 21.21 32.41 5.68
C ILE A 509 19.80 32.66 6.25
N LEU A 510 19.67 32.99 7.54
CA LEU A 510 18.39 33.36 8.15
C LEU A 510 17.81 34.65 7.54
N MET A 511 18.63 35.70 7.36
CA MET A 511 18.19 36.92 6.67
C MET A 511 17.73 36.64 5.23
N LEU A 512 18.43 35.78 4.49
CA LEU A 512 18.02 35.37 3.14
C LEU A 512 16.72 34.56 3.12
N GLN A 513 16.47 33.72 4.13
CA GLN A 513 15.18 33.01 4.28
C GLN A 513 14.04 33.99 4.58
N GLU A 514 14.29 35.04 5.37
CA GLU A 514 13.34 36.13 5.58
C GLU A 514 13.09 36.95 4.30
N GLU A 515 14.12 37.30 3.52
CA GLU A 515 13.95 37.97 2.22
C GLU A 515 13.15 37.11 1.24
N PHE A 516 13.47 35.81 1.13
CA PHE A 516 12.77 34.87 0.26
C PHE A 516 11.28 34.71 0.64
N THR A 517 10.97 34.64 1.94
CA THR A 517 9.57 34.54 2.41
C THR A 517 8.81 35.86 2.27
N LYS A 518 9.47 37.02 2.38
CA LYS A 518 8.86 38.33 2.07
C LYS A 518 8.55 38.46 0.57
N ALA A 519 9.50 38.11 -0.31
CA ALA A 519 9.34 38.14 -1.77
C ALA A 519 8.25 37.18 -2.28
N ARG A 520 8.02 36.05 -1.61
CA ARG A 520 6.96 35.09 -1.98
C ARG A 520 5.53 35.60 -1.75
N ASN A 521 5.34 36.67 -0.97
CA ASN A 521 4.02 37.22 -0.64
C ASN A 521 3.58 38.37 -1.56
N SER A 522 4.49 38.99 -2.29
CA SER A 522 4.16 39.88 -3.42
C SER A 522 3.68 39.06 -4.61
N LYS A 523 2.49 39.37 -5.13
CA LYS A 523 2.02 38.86 -6.42
C LYS A 523 2.65 39.70 -7.54
N ASP A 524 3.81 39.26 -8.04
CA ASP A 524 4.17 39.32 -9.46
C ASP A 524 5.45 38.48 -9.69
N GLU A 525 5.99 38.55 -10.90
CA GLU A 525 6.85 37.55 -11.55
C GLU A 525 8.21 37.26 -10.90
N LEU A 526 8.74 36.07 -11.26
CA LEU A 526 10.17 35.65 -11.32
C LEU A 526 11.08 35.89 -10.09
N VAL A 527 11.94 34.92 -9.80
CA VAL A 527 12.93 35.05 -8.71
C VAL A 527 13.85 36.22 -9.00
N HIS A 528 13.79 37.26 -8.15
CA HIS A 528 14.53 38.51 -8.33
C HIS A 528 16.03 38.21 -8.56
N PRO A 529 16.67 38.67 -9.66
CA PRO A 529 18.06 38.31 -9.98
C PRO A 529 19.05 38.61 -8.86
N ALA A 530 18.88 39.74 -8.17
CA ALA A 530 19.66 40.13 -7.00
C ALA A 530 19.59 39.13 -5.83
N LEU A 531 18.52 38.31 -5.72
CA LEU A 531 18.44 37.25 -4.71
C LEU A 531 19.21 36.00 -5.14
N GLN A 532 19.20 35.65 -6.43
CA GLN A 532 20.08 34.61 -6.98
C GLN A 532 21.56 35.01 -6.85
N GLU A 533 21.88 36.28 -7.10
CA GLU A 533 23.21 36.85 -6.92
C GLU A 533 23.68 36.75 -5.46
N LYS A 534 22.85 37.13 -4.48
CA LYS A 534 23.14 36.94 -3.04
C LYS A 534 23.37 35.47 -2.68
N ILE A 535 22.55 34.55 -3.20
CA ILE A 535 22.66 33.11 -2.94
C ILE A 535 23.94 32.54 -3.55
N GLN A 536 24.26 32.91 -4.79
CA GLN A 536 25.46 32.47 -5.48
C GLN A 536 26.72 33.03 -4.80
N LYS A 537 26.71 34.31 -4.40
CA LYS A 537 27.78 34.90 -3.61
C LYS A 537 27.99 34.16 -2.28
N LEU A 538 26.94 33.91 -1.49
CA LEU A 538 27.08 33.20 -0.21
C LEU A 538 27.59 31.76 -0.40
N LYS A 539 27.19 31.10 -1.49
CA LYS A 539 27.71 29.79 -1.90
C LYS A 539 29.21 29.86 -2.26
N ASP A 540 29.67 30.91 -2.93
CA ASP A 540 31.09 31.06 -3.28
C ASP A 540 31.95 31.49 -2.08
N ASP A 541 31.46 32.42 -1.25
CA ASP A 541 32.03 32.78 0.05
C ASP A 541 32.12 31.55 0.97
N PHE A 542 31.18 30.61 0.89
CA PHE A 542 31.26 29.31 1.58
C PHE A 542 32.31 28.39 0.96
N ASN A 543 32.28 28.18 -0.35
CA ASN A 543 33.19 27.25 -1.04
C ASN A 543 34.67 27.65 -0.93
N GLN A 544 34.99 28.95 -0.87
CA GLN A 544 36.36 29.41 -0.67
C GLN A 544 36.86 29.15 0.76
N ASN A 545 36.01 29.39 1.77
CA ASN A 545 36.42 29.43 3.18
C ASN A 545 36.09 28.14 3.97
N VAL A 546 35.37 27.16 3.37
CA VAL A 546 35.06 25.86 4.03
C VAL A 546 36.31 25.05 4.38
N SER A 547 37.43 25.32 3.71
CA SER A 547 38.76 24.76 3.99
C SER A 547 39.37 25.24 5.30
N GLU A 548 38.97 26.43 5.79
CA GLU A 548 39.43 27.04 7.04
C GLU A 548 38.59 26.58 8.26
N ALA A 549 37.45 25.92 8.02
CA ALA A 549 36.56 25.47 9.08
C ALA A 549 37.23 24.41 9.98
N PRO A 550 37.09 24.48 11.31
CA PRO A 550 37.82 23.61 12.26
C PRO A 550 37.45 22.12 12.15
N ASN A 551 36.34 21.77 11.50
CA ASN A 551 35.95 20.38 11.21
C ASN A 551 36.21 19.94 9.76
N TYR A 552 36.85 20.76 8.92
CA TYR A 552 37.08 20.49 7.50
C TYR A 552 37.78 19.14 7.24
N ALA A 553 38.78 18.76 8.05
CA ALA A 553 39.46 17.47 7.92
C ALA A 553 38.50 16.27 8.09
N ARG A 554 37.53 16.39 9.02
CA ARG A 554 36.52 15.35 9.28
C ARG A 554 35.43 15.33 8.21
N LEU A 555 35.02 16.51 7.73
CA LEU A 555 34.13 16.67 6.58
C LEU A 555 34.74 16.01 5.33
N LYS A 556 36.01 16.30 5.00
CA LYS A 556 36.74 15.72 3.86
C LYS A 556 36.84 14.19 3.97
N TYR A 557 37.13 13.66 5.16
CA TYR A 557 37.17 12.22 5.41
C TYR A 557 35.81 11.53 5.16
N LYS A 558 34.73 12.05 5.75
CA LYS A 558 33.37 11.49 5.57
C LYS A 558 32.84 11.65 4.15
N LEU A 559 33.22 12.73 3.46
CA LEU A 559 32.91 12.93 2.04
C LEU A 559 33.61 11.89 1.16
N GLY A 560 34.89 11.56 1.44
CA GLY A 560 35.62 10.48 0.78
C GLY A 560 34.94 9.12 0.96
N MET A 561 34.59 8.74 2.20
CA MET A 561 33.84 7.51 2.47
C MET A 561 32.50 7.46 1.74
N LEU A 562 31.76 8.57 1.70
CA LEU A 562 30.49 8.67 0.97
C LEU A 562 30.68 8.49 -0.55
N GLN A 563 31.75 9.04 -1.12
CA GLN A 563 32.11 8.85 -2.53
C GLN A 563 32.50 7.39 -2.82
N GLU A 564 33.29 6.74 -1.96
CA GLU A 564 33.70 5.34 -2.12
C GLU A 564 32.53 4.37 -2.08
N ILE A 565 31.61 4.50 -1.12
CA ILE A 565 30.41 3.63 -1.07
C ILE A 565 29.47 3.93 -2.24
N SER A 566 29.36 5.19 -2.66
CA SER A 566 28.57 5.54 -3.85
C SER A 566 29.14 4.91 -5.13
N ARG A 567 30.48 4.88 -5.27
CA ARG A 567 31.17 4.14 -6.34
C ARG A 567 30.92 2.63 -6.23
N ALA A 568 31.03 2.04 -5.03
CA ALA A 568 30.76 0.61 -4.80
C ALA A 568 29.31 0.21 -5.14
N LYS A 569 28.33 1.05 -4.77
CA LYS A 569 26.93 0.88 -5.15
C LYS A 569 26.73 0.97 -6.66
N PHE A 570 27.30 1.99 -7.32
CA PHE A 570 27.20 2.15 -8.77
C PHE A 570 27.80 0.95 -9.54
N LEU A 571 28.92 0.40 -9.05
CA LEU A 571 29.53 -0.82 -9.59
C LEU A 571 28.66 -2.07 -9.35
N SER A 572 27.97 -2.17 -8.19
CA SER A 572 26.99 -3.23 -7.93
C SER A 572 25.79 -3.16 -8.87
N GLU A 573 25.22 -1.96 -9.07
CA GLU A 573 24.07 -1.74 -9.95
C GLU A 573 24.39 -2.01 -11.43
N LYS A 574 25.65 -1.87 -11.85
CA LYS A 574 26.11 -2.18 -13.22
C LYS A 574 26.00 -3.68 -13.58
N ASN A 575 26.11 -4.57 -12.60
CA ASN A 575 25.99 -6.03 -12.79
C ASN A 575 24.59 -6.57 -12.49
N GLY A 576 23.76 -5.81 -11.75
CA GLY A 576 22.38 -6.18 -11.45
C GLY A 576 21.46 -6.03 -12.67
N LYS A 577 20.92 -7.13 -13.18
CA LYS A 577 19.76 -7.06 -14.09
C LYS A 577 18.58 -6.45 -13.32
N THR A 578 18.13 -5.28 -13.78
CA THR A 578 17.12 -4.36 -13.18
C THR A 578 17.68 -3.40 -12.12
N GLY A 579 17.96 -2.17 -12.58
CA GLY A 579 18.19 -0.96 -11.80
C GLY A 579 17.54 0.26 -12.50
N PRO A 580 17.52 1.45 -11.88
CA PRO A 580 16.65 2.57 -12.28
C PRO A 580 17.02 3.31 -13.58
N LEU A 581 18.00 2.82 -14.36
CA LEU A 581 18.40 3.39 -15.65
C LEU A 581 17.48 3.01 -16.84
N LYS A 582 16.45 2.18 -16.62
CA LYS A 582 15.54 1.77 -17.71
C LYS A 582 14.82 2.93 -18.39
N PRO A 583 14.19 3.90 -17.68
CA PRO A 583 13.54 5.04 -18.30
C PRO A 583 14.52 5.85 -19.16
N LEU A 584 15.63 6.32 -18.56
CA LEU A 584 16.61 7.14 -19.26
C LEU A 584 17.24 6.43 -20.47
N LYS A 585 17.59 5.13 -20.35
CA LYS A 585 18.13 4.36 -21.47
C LYS A 585 17.09 4.03 -22.53
N GLN A 586 15.82 3.86 -22.18
CA GLN A 586 14.74 3.71 -23.16
C GLN A 586 14.44 5.03 -23.88
N GLU A 587 14.51 6.16 -23.17
CA GLU A 587 14.30 7.51 -23.71
C GLU A 587 15.45 7.95 -24.62
N ILE A 588 16.71 7.72 -24.21
CA ILE A 588 17.90 7.87 -25.05
C ILE A 588 17.80 6.94 -26.26
N ASN A 589 17.56 5.63 -26.10
CA ASN A 589 17.45 4.72 -27.25
C ASN A 589 16.28 5.10 -28.19
N LYS A 590 15.18 5.65 -27.67
CA LYS A 590 14.07 6.17 -28.46
C LYS A 590 14.52 7.40 -29.26
N LYS A 591 15.20 8.36 -28.62
CA LYS A 591 15.75 9.55 -29.30
C LYS A 591 16.81 9.21 -30.34
N PHE A 592 17.69 8.25 -30.06
CA PHE A 592 18.64 7.71 -31.03
C PHE A 592 17.93 7.13 -32.26
N LYS A 593 16.82 6.41 -32.06
CA LYS A 593 16.01 5.92 -33.17
C LYS A 593 15.26 7.03 -33.91
N GLU A 594 14.72 8.03 -33.20
CA GLU A 594 14.08 9.21 -33.81
C GLU A 594 15.05 10.01 -34.72
N VAL A 595 16.36 10.03 -34.44
CA VAL A 595 17.39 10.60 -35.32
C VAL A 595 17.66 9.72 -36.54
N LEU A 596 17.85 8.40 -36.35
CA LEU A 596 18.14 7.46 -37.44
C LEU A 596 16.96 7.26 -38.41
N ASP A 597 15.72 7.49 -37.95
CA ASP A 597 14.53 7.49 -38.78
C ASP A 597 14.19 8.87 -39.39
N ARG A 598 15.01 9.92 -39.18
CA ARG A 598 14.86 11.18 -39.94
C ARG A 598 15.20 10.96 -41.42
N PRO A 599 14.46 11.59 -42.37
CA PRO A 599 14.59 11.30 -43.79
C PRO A 599 15.93 11.73 -44.41
N ASP A 600 16.57 12.78 -43.90
CA ASP A 600 17.86 13.30 -44.35
C ASP A 600 19.04 12.39 -43.95
N VAL A 601 19.12 12.02 -42.67
CA VAL A 601 20.10 11.06 -42.15
C VAL A 601 19.92 9.70 -42.83
N LYS A 602 18.68 9.25 -42.97
CA LYS A 602 18.35 7.97 -43.58
C LYS A 602 18.68 7.92 -45.07
N GLN A 603 18.41 8.99 -45.83
CA GLN A 603 18.84 9.09 -47.23
C GLN A 603 20.36 9.06 -47.39
N LYS A 604 21.14 9.71 -46.50
CA LYS A 604 22.61 9.61 -46.51
C LYS A 604 23.08 8.17 -46.29
N ILE A 605 22.51 7.48 -45.30
CA ILE A 605 22.86 6.09 -44.96
C ILE A 605 22.45 5.12 -46.07
N ASP A 606 21.22 5.22 -46.59
CA ASP A 606 20.70 4.33 -47.63
C ASP A 606 21.44 4.54 -48.97
N ALA A 607 21.83 5.78 -49.30
CA ALA A 607 22.67 6.07 -50.46
C ALA A 607 24.08 5.46 -50.33
N LEU A 608 24.69 5.56 -49.14
CA LEU A 608 26.00 4.96 -48.86
C LEU A 608 25.95 3.43 -48.95
N ASN A 609 24.90 2.80 -48.39
CA ASN A 609 24.68 1.36 -48.49
C ASN A 609 24.50 0.89 -49.95
N ALA A 610 23.73 1.62 -50.76
CA ALA A 610 23.55 1.31 -52.18
C ALA A 610 24.81 1.52 -53.04
N GLU A 611 25.75 2.37 -52.59
CA GLU A 611 27.06 2.56 -53.22
C GLU A 611 28.02 1.42 -52.84
N ILE A 612 27.93 0.90 -51.60
CA ILE A 612 28.67 -0.28 -51.12
C ILE A 612 28.17 -1.58 -51.77
N GLU A 613 26.85 -1.79 -51.91
CA GLU A 613 26.32 -2.97 -52.63
C GLU A 613 26.79 -3.01 -54.10
N LYS A 614 27.02 -1.83 -54.71
CA LYS A 614 27.58 -1.72 -56.07
C LYS A 614 29.08 -2.01 -56.16
N SER A 615 29.85 -1.89 -55.08
CA SER A 615 31.30 -2.15 -55.10
C SER A 615 31.67 -3.62 -54.88
N GLY A 616 30.69 -4.51 -54.71
CA GLY A 616 30.90 -5.96 -54.62
C GLY A 616 31.63 -6.45 -53.36
N GLY A 617 31.84 -5.57 -52.39
CA GLY A 617 32.55 -5.86 -51.13
C GLY A 617 33.97 -5.31 -51.05
N GLU A 618 34.58 -4.87 -52.15
CA GLU A 618 35.84 -4.12 -52.10
C GLU A 618 35.57 -2.64 -51.81
N LEU A 619 36.18 -2.11 -50.75
CA LEU A 619 35.98 -0.74 -50.29
C LEU A 619 37.12 0.16 -50.76
N ASP A 620 36.85 0.89 -51.85
CA ASP A 620 37.66 2.00 -52.35
C ASP A 620 37.91 3.06 -51.25
N GLN A 621 39.02 3.79 -51.38
CA GLN A 621 39.42 4.82 -50.43
C GLN A 621 38.45 6.01 -50.42
N GLY A 622 37.85 6.38 -51.56
CA GLY A 622 36.80 7.40 -51.62
C GLY A 622 35.49 6.97 -50.93
N LEU A 623 35.17 5.68 -50.93
CA LEU A 623 34.05 5.13 -50.13
C LEU A 623 34.34 5.18 -48.63
N LYS A 624 35.60 4.93 -48.21
CA LYS A 624 36.02 5.02 -46.81
C LYS A 624 35.95 6.46 -46.29
N GLU A 625 36.38 7.44 -47.08
CA GLU A 625 36.27 8.86 -46.73
C GLU A 625 34.80 9.33 -46.61
N LYS A 626 33.93 8.94 -47.55
CA LYS A 626 32.47 9.16 -47.44
C LYS A 626 31.89 8.54 -46.16
N PHE A 627 32.30 7.32 -45.81
CA PHE A 627 31.85 6.64 -44.59
C PHE A 627 32.26 7.40 -43.31
N VAL A 628 33.48 7.94 -43.27
CA VAL A 628 33.93 8.81 -42.16
C VAL A 628 33.10 10.10 -42.10
N GLN A 629 32.87 10.77 -43.23
CA GLN A 629 32.09 12.02 -43.26
C GLN A 629 30.63 11.81 -42.81
N VAL A 630 29.95 10.77 -43.30
CA VAL A 630 28.57 10.44 -42.88
C VAL A 630 28.52 10.05 -41.40
N LYS A 631 29.57 9.41 -40.88
CA LYS A 631 29.70 9.11 -39.45
C LYS A 631 29.86 10.38 -38.60
N GLU A 632 30.70 11.32 -39.00
CA GLU A 632 30.90 12.58 -38.27
C GLU A 632 29.65 13.46 -38.27
N ASP A 633 28.94 13.58 -39.40
CA ASP A 633 27.63 14.24 -39.50
C ASP A 633 26.61 13.67 -38.49
N VAL A 634 26.57 12.33 -38.36
CA VAL A 634 25.66 11.61 -37.46
C VAL A 634 26.08 11.73 -35.99
N GLU A 635 27.39 11.71 -35.69
CA GLU A 635 27.92 11.93 -34.34
C GLU A 635 27.68 13.38 -33.85
N LEU A 636 27.66 14.37 -34.74
CA LEU A 636 27.27 15.76 -34.44
C LEU A 636 25.79 15.89 -34.08
N GLU A 637 24.87 15.35 -34.89
CA GLU A 637 23.43 15.34 -34.58
C GLU A 637 23.12 14.60 -33.26
N PHE A 638 23.80 13.49 -32.97
CA PHE A 638 23.69 12.84 -31.66
C PHE A 638 24.25 13.70 -30.52
N SER A 639 25.35 14.42 -30.74
CA SER A 639 25.92 15.36 -29.75
C SER A 639 24.92 16.45 -29.37
N ASP A 640 24.26 17.07 -30.36
CA ASP A 640 23.27 18.13 -30.11
C ASP A 640 21.97 17.60 -29.50
N VAL A 641 21.53 16.39 -29.86
CA VAL A 641 20.41 15.73 -29.17
C VAL A 641 20.77 15.40 -27.71
N LEU A 642 22.01 15.00 -27.41
CA LEU A 642 22.45 14.78 -26.02
C LEU A 642 22.57 16.09 -25.23
N LYS A 643 23.04 17.19 -25.84
CA LYS A 643 23.01 18.53 -25.24
C LYS A 643 21.57 18.97 -24.95
N SER A 644 20.61 18.68 -25.82
CA SER A 644 19.18 18.98 -25.59
C SER A 644 18.57 18.20 -24.40
N LEU A 645 19.22 17.11 -23.97
CA LEU A 645 18.89 16.34 -22.77
C LEU A 645 19.75 16.74 -21.56
N GLY A 646 20.53 17.82 -21.63
CA GLY A 646 21.37 18.33 -20.56
C GLY A 646 22.72 17.62 -20.38
N MET A 647 23.16 16.82 -21.37
CA MET A 647 24.42 16.07 -21.31
C MET A 647 25.50 16.71 -22.19
N HIS A 648 26.58 17.23 -21.58
CA HIS A 648 27.74 17.75 -22.30
C HIS A 648 28.85 16.70 -22.40
N VAL A 649 29.42 16.55 -23.59
CA VAL A 649 30.61 15.70 -23.86
C VAL A 649 31.61 16.54 -24.65
N ASP A 650 32.91 16.42 -24.34
CA ASP A 650 33.98 17.16 -25.04
C ASP A 650 34.83 16.18 -25.89
N PRO A 651 34.92 16.34 -27.23
CA PRO A 651 35.50 15.31 -28.11
C PRO A 651 37.02 15.05 -27.95
N ARG A 652 37.78 15.93 -27.29
CA ARG A 652 39.25 15.96 -27.39
C ARG A 652 39.98 14.84 -26.63
N SER A 653 39.28 14.05 -25.82
CA SER A 653 39.87 13.02 -24.95
C SER A 653 40.38 11.75 -25.66
N PHE A 654 40.10 11.54 -26.95
CA PHE A 654 40.22 10.21 -27.58
C PHE A 654 41.35 10.03 -28.62
N SER A 655 42.13 11.06 -28.93
CA SER A 655 43.15 11.00 -29.99
C SER A 655 44.31 10.03 -29.71
N ALA A 656 44.78 9.95 -28.46
CA ALA A 656 45.97 9.17 -28.09
C ALA A 656 45.74 7.65 -28.00
N VAL A 657 44.49 7.22 -27.82
CA VAL A 657 44.14 5.80 -27.57
C VAL A 657 43.82 5.03 -28.86
N LYS A 658 43.25 5.72 -29.85
CA LYS A 658 42.71 5.12 -31.08
C LYS A 658 43.68 4.17 -31.82
N PRO A 659 44.92 4.56 -32.20
CA PRO A 659 45.80 3.68 -32.97
C PRO A 659 46.22 2.39 -32.25
N LYS A 660 46.29 2.41 -30.90
CA LYS A 660 46.60 1.22 -30.09
C LYS A 660 45.46 0.20 -30.02
N ILE A 661 44.20 0.66 -30.16
CA ILE A 661 43.04 -0.22 -30.26
C ILE A 661 43.00 -0.89 -31.64
N ASP A 662 43.33 -0.14 -32.69
CA ASP A 662 43.39 -0.67 -34.05
C ASP A 662 44.48 -1.76 -34.19
N GLU A 663 45.67 -1.55 -33.63
CA GLU A 663 46.75 -2.57 -33.55
C GLU A 663 46.30 -3.87 -32.85
N LEU A 664 45.56 -3.77 -31.75
CA LEU A 664 45.03 -4.94 -31.04
C LEU A 664 43.97 -5.70 -31.86
N ASN A 665 43.16 -4.99 -32.66
CA ASN A 665 42.17 -5.62 -33.52
C ASN A 665 42.83 -6.44 -34.64
N ASP A 666 43.93 -5.95 -35.23
CA ASP A 666 44.67 -6.67 -36.26
C ASP A 666 45.37 -7.93 -35.71
N ASP A 667 45.95 -7.86 -34.50
CA ASP A 667 46.44 -9.03 -33.75
C ASP A 667 45.34 -10.08 -33.53
N ILE A 668 44.14 -9.66 -33.11
CA ILE A 668 42.98 -10.53 -32.90
C ILE A 668 42.55 -11.20 -34.21
N ASN A 669 42.43 -10.42 -35.30
CA ASN A 669 42.04 -10.93 -36.62
C ASN A 669 43.02 -12.00 -37.13
N LYS A 670 44.33 -11.75 -36.98
CA LYS A 670 45.37 -12.70 -37.37
C LYS A 670 45.31 -14.02 -36.58
N ILE A 671 45.09 -13.96 -35.27
CA ILE A 671 44.93 -15.15 -34.43
C ILE A 671 43.66 -15.93 -34.81
N ILE A 672 42.59 -15.24 -35.23
CA ILE A 672 41.38 -15.90 -35.76
C ILE A 672 41.69 -16.65 -37.07
N GLU A 673 42.48 -16.07 -37.99
CA GLU A 673 42.92 -16.76 -39.21
C GLU A 673 43.79 -18.00 -38.92
N ASP A 674 44.76 -17.90 -38.01
CA ASP A 674 45.62 -19.02 -37.61
C ASP A 674 44.80 -20.17 -36.99
N VAL A 675 43.80 -19.86 -36.17
CA VAL A 675 42.89 -20.85 -35.56
C VAL A 675 42.00 -21.53 -36.61
N ILE A 676 41.47 -20.77 -37.58
CA ILE A 676 40.66 -21.31 -38.68
C ILE A 676 41.49 -22.23 -39.58
N ASN A 677 42.78 -21.91 -39.81
CA ASN A 677 43.68 -22.71 -40.63
C ASN A 677 44.29 -23.92 -39.90
N SER A 678 44.13 -24.03 -38.58
CA SER A 678 44.67 -25.13 -37.79
C SER A 678 44.15 -26.50 -38.26
N SER A 679 45.07 -27.44 -38.49
CA SER A 679 44.78 -28.78 -39.01
C SER A 679 43.83 -29.57 -38.10
N GLU A 680 43.96 -29.39 -36.78
CA GLU A 680 43.10 -30.07 -35.80
C GLU A 680 41.63 -29.63 -35.90
N LEU A 681 41.37 -28.32 -36.00
CA LEU A 681 40.00 -27.81 -36.11
C LEU A 681 39.39 -28.18 -37.48
N LYS A 682 40.20 -28.10 -38.55
CA LYS A 682 39.83 -28.50 -39.91
C LYS A 682 39.42 -29.97 -39.98
N ASN A 683 40.21 -30.87 -39.38
CA ASN A 683 39.91 -32.30 -39.28
C ASN A 683 38.63 -32.57 -38.44
N LYS A 684 38.43 -31.87 -37.31
CA LYS A 684 37.22 -31.97 -36.49
C LYS A 684 35.96 -31.54 -37.27
N VAL A 685 36.05 -30.46 -38.05
CA VAL A 685 34.97 -29.97 -38.93
C VAL A 685 34.70 -30.93 -40.09
N GLU A 686 35.73 -31.59 -40.65
CA GLU A 686 35.57 -32.57 -41.72
C GLU A 686 34.93 -33.88 -41.20
N LEU A 687 35.30 -34.33 -40.00
CA LEU A 687 34.61 -35.42 -39.28
C LEU A 687 33.14 -35.08 -38.99
N LEU A 688 32.83 -33.84 -38.60
CA LEU A 688 31.46 -33.37 -38.42
C LEU A 688 30.68 -33.43 -39.74
N LYS A 689 31.26 -32.96 -40.86
CA LYS A 689 30.65 -33.06 -42.20
C LYS A 689 30.39 -34.52 -42.62
N MET A 690 31.36 -35.40 -42.37
CA MET A 690 31.23 -36.85 -42.62
C MET A 690 30.07 -37.48 -41.85
N GLU A 691 29.94 -37.21 -40.55
CA GLU A 691 28.89 -37.81 -39.72
C GLU A 691 27.50 -37.19 -40.01
N VAL A 692 27.43 -35.90 -40.33
CA VAL A 692 26.21 -35.25 -40.85
C VAL A 692 25.78 -35.85 -42.20
N ALA A 693 26.73 -36.13 -43.11
CA ALA A 693 26.44 -36.76 -44.40
C ALA A 693 25.88 -38.19 -44.23
N LYS A 694 26.46 -39.00 -43.32
CA LYS A 694 25.94 -40.33 -42.97
C LYS A 694 24.55 -40.28 -42.34
N ALA A 695 24.23 -39.23 -41.58
CA ALA A 695 22.96 -39.13 -40.86
C ALA A 695 21.74 -38.88 -41.78
N GLY A 696 21.97 -38.38 -43.00
CA GLY A 696 20.94 -38.21 -44.02
C GLY A 696 19.82 -37.24 -43.65
N LYS A 697 18.66 -37.36 -44.31
CA LYS A 697 17.49 -36.49 -44.07
C LYS A 697 16.70 -36.85 -42.80
N THR A 698 16.99 -37.99 -42.18
CA THR A 698 16.28 -38.50 -40.98
C THR A 698 17.29 -39.08 -39.99
N PRO A 699 17.96 -38.24 -39.19
CA PRO A 699 19.01 -38.69 -38.27
C PRO A 699 18.45 -39.57 -37.14
N THR A 700 19.10 -40.71 -36.89
CA THR A 700 18.84 -41.53 -35.71
C THR A 700 19.31 -40.82 -34.43
N ALA A 701 18.77 -41.22 -33.27
CA ALA A 701 19.12 -40.61 -31.99
C ALA A 701 20.64 -40.68 -31.69
N GLU A 702 21.29 -41.77 -32.13
CA GLU A 702 22.72 -42.00 -31.91
C GLU A 702 23.61 -41.08 -32.76
N SER A 703 23.30 -40.89 -34.05
CA SER A 703 24.07 -39.95 -34.90
C SER A 703 23.83 -38.50 -34.48
N LYS A 704 22.62 -38.16 -34.04
CA LYS A 704 22.33 -36.84 -33.43
C LYS A 704 23.19 -36.57 -32.19
N SER A 705 23.41 -37.58 -31.34
CA SER A 705 24.30 -37.46 -30.17
C SER A 705 25.77 -37.27 -30.57
N LYS A 706 26.24 -37.97 -31.61
CA LYS A 706 27.63 -37.85 -32.12
C LYS A 706 27.89 -36.47 -32.73
N ILE A 707 26.94 -35.95 -33.51
CA ILE A 707 26.98 -34.60 -34.08
C ILE A 707 27.04 -33.54 -32.97
N GLN A 708 26.21 -33.64 -31.92
CA GLN A 708 26.26 -32.70 -30.79
C GLN A 708 27.58 -32.78 -30.01
N ALA A 709 28.18 -33.96 -29.85
CA ALA A 709 29.48 -34.11 -29.18
C ALA A 709 30.61 -33.42 -29.97
N LEU A 710 30.66 -33.61 -31.29
CA LEU A 710 31.64 -32.96 -32.17
C LEU A 710 31.45 -31.44 -32.21
N GLU A 711 30.21 -30.94 -32.26
CA GLU A 711 29.92 -29.51 -32.15
C GLU A 711 30.47 -28.88 -30.86
N GLN A 712 30.33 -29.57 -29.71
CA GLN A 712 30.84 -29.07 -28.43
C GLN A 712 32.37 -29.07 -28.39
N GLN A 713 33.02 -30.10 -28.93
CA GLN A 713 34.49 -30.15 -29.03
C GLN A 713 35.06 -29.04 -29.92
N ILE A 714 34.41 -28.73 -31.05
CA ILE A 714 34.81 -27.62 -31.93
C ILE A 714 34.65 -26.27 -31.20
N LYS A 715 33.51 -26.05 -30.51
CA LYS A 715 33.27 -24.83 -29.71
C LYS A 715 34.29 -24.68 -28.59
N GLN A 716 34.66 -25.78 -27.92
CA GLN A 716 35.67 -25.78 -26.87
C GLN A 716 37.06 -25.42 -27.42
N SER A 717 37.54 -26.08 -28.48
CA SER A 717 38.86 -25.76 -29.05
C SER A 717 38.97 -24.33 -29.59
N ILE A 718 37.89 -23.75 -30.13
CA ILE A 718 37.86 -22.32 -30.49
C ILE A 718 37.94 -21.44 -29.23
N SER A 719 37.18 -21.76 -28.18
CA SER A 719 37.20 -21.02 -26.91
C SER A 719 38.56 -21.07 -26.22
N GLU A 720 39.24 -22.21 -26.28
CA GLU A 720 40.58 -22.41 -25.72
C GLU A 720 41.61 -21.53 -26.44
N ALA A 721 41.62 -21.52 -27.78
CA ALA A 721 42.52 -20.68 -28.56
C ALA A 721 42.27 -19.17 -28.38
N MET A 722 41.00 -18.75 -28.36
CA MET A 722 40.60 -17.35 -28.06
C MET A 722 40.91 -16.95 -26.60
N SER A 723 41.14 -17.91 -25.70
CA SER A 723 41.56 -17.66 -24.32
C SER A 723 43.08 -17.68 -24.10
N SER A 724 43.87 -17.75 -25.18
CA SER A 724 45.34 -17.78 -25.12
C SER A 724 45.90 -16.60 -24.31
N SER A 725 46.86 -16.90 -23.42
CA SER A 725 47.36 -15.94 -22.42
C SER A 725 47.91 -14.66 -23.04
N ALA A 726 48.60 -14.76 -24.18
CA ALA A 726 49.19 -13.61 -24.87
C ALA A 726 48.16 -12.55 -25.30
N LEU A 727 46.96 -12.95 -25.75
CA LEU A 727 45.89 -12.00 -26.08
C LEU A 727 45.33 -11.33 -24.83
N LYS A 728 45.14 -12.13 -23.77
CA LYS A 728 44.62 -11.64 -22.49
C LYS A 728 45.60 -10.67 -21.82
N GLU A 729 46.88 -10.97 -21.82
CA GLU A 729 47.96 -10.11 -21.32
C GLU A 729 48.09 -8.82 -22.14
N LYS A 730 48.02 -8.89 -23.49
CA LYS A 730 47.98 -7.68 -24.34
C LYS A 730 46.77 -6.79 -24.03
N HIS A 731 45.57 -7.38 -23.91
CA HIS A 731 44.35 -6.66 -23.55
C HIS A 731 44.43 -6.04 -22.15
N GLU A 732 44.89 -6.79 -21.14
CA GLU A 732 45.03 -6.29 -19.76
C GLU A 732 46.09 -5.17 -19.68
N ARG A 733 47.20 -5.29 -20.41
CA ARG A 733 48.22 -4.24 -20.54
C ARG A 733 47.68 -2.97 -21.21
N LEU A 734 46.97 -3.09 -22.34
CA LEU A 734 46.33 -1.94 -22.98
C LEU A 734 45.25 -1.31 -22.11
N THR A 735 44.52 -2.11 -21.33
CA THR A 735 43.56 -1.59 -20.34
C THR A 735 44.25 -0.79 -19.24
N ALA A 736 45.45 -1.20 -18.80
CA ALA A 736 46.27 -0.45 -17.86
C ALA A 736 46.82 0.84 -18.48
N GLU A 737 47.44 0.79 -19.67
CA GLU A 737 47.98 1.97 -20.36
C GLU A 737 46.88 3.00 -20.72
N ILE A 738 45.66 2.56 -21.02
CA ILE A 738 44.48 3.43 -21.19
C ILE A 738 44.04 4.06 -19.86
N SER A 739 44.13 3.31 -18.75
CA SER A 739 43.82 3.84 -17.41
C SER A 739 44.84 4.90 -16.98
N GLU A 740 46.14 4.66 -17.19
CA GLU A 740 47.20 5.65 -16.95
C GLU A 740 47.01 6.91 -17.82
N ALA A 741 46.60 6.78 -19.09
CA ALA A 741 46.31 7.93 -19.96
C ALA A 741 45.10 8.75 -19.47
N ILE A 742 44.09 8.10 -18.87
CA ILE A 742 42.92 8.76 -18.27
C ILE A 742 43.32 9.45 -16.94
N GLU A 743 44.20 8.85 -16.13
CA GLU A 743 44.70 9.47 -14.90
C GLU A 743 45.65 10.64 -15.19
N ALA A 744 46.54 10.50 -16.19
CA ALA A 744 47.44 11.57 -16.63
C ALA A 744 46.70 12.79 -17.23
N SER A 745 45.56 12.57 -17.88
CA SER A 745 44.67 13.66 -18.34
C SER A 745 43.74 14.21 -17.25
N GLY A 746 43.64 13.53 -16.11
CA GLY A 746 42.96 14.00 -14.89
C GLY A 746 43.85 14.82 -13.93
N GLY A 747 45.13 15.02 -14.26
CA GLY A 747 46.11 15.67 -13.39
C GLY A 747 46.02 17.20 -13.37
N MET A 748 45.19 17.76 -12.48
CA MET A 748 45.16 19.21 -12.22
C MET A 748 45.19 19.56 -10.72
N ASP A 749 46.12 18.94 -9.98
CA ASP A 749 46.49 19.33 -8.61
C ASP A 749 47.81 20.14 -8.64
N GLY A 750 47.76 21.40 -8.23
CA GLY A 750 48.90 22.31 -8.35
C GLY A 750 49.71 22.43 -7.06
N THR A 751 50.86 21.76 -6.95
CA THR A 751 52.15 22.39 -6.54
C THR A 751 53.32 21.40 -6.40
N SER A 752 54.44 21.68 -7.09
CA SER A 752 55.79 21.34 -6.59
C SER A 752 56.88 22.26 -7.17
N LEU A 753 57.30 23.25 -6.36
CA LEU A 753 58.64 23.88 -6.31
C LEU A 753 59.23 24.59 -7.56
N GLN A 754 59.40 25.91 -7.42
CA GLN A 754 60.49 26.81 -7.88
C GLN A 754 61.37 26.42 -9.10
N GLY A 755 61.42 27.27 -10.14
CA GLY A 755 62.29 27.04 -11.31
C GLY A 755 62.50 28.19 -12.34
N ASN A 756 62.69 29.44 -11.91
CA ASN A 756 63.24 30.58 -12.68
C ASN A 756 62.62 31.02 -14.06
N ASN A 757 62.14 32.27 -14.08
CA ASN A 757 62.29 33.29 -15.15
C ASN A 757 62.19 32.92 -16.65
N SER A 758 61.14 33.44 -17.32
CA SER A 758 61.30 34.64 -18.19
C SER A 758 59.96 35.16 -18.75
N SER A 759 59.95 36.38 -19.30
CA SER A 759 58.82 37.07 -19.96
C SER A 759 58.53 36.49 -21.37
N SER A 760 57.41 36.70 -22.08
CA SER A 760 56.41 37.80 -22.18
C SER A 760 55.20 37.32 -23.07
N LYS A 761 54.07 38.00 -23.38
CA LYS A 761 53.43 39.31 -23.08
C LYS A 761 51.99 39.30 -23.72
N TYR A 762 50.96 39.88 -23.08
CA TYR A 762 49.60 40.18 -23.65
C TYR A 762 48.77 38.96 -24.16
N ASP A 763 47.44 38.99 -24.37
CA ASP A 763 46.30 39.73 -23.75
C ASP A 763 44.95 39.12 -24.24
N GLY A 764 43.85 39.38 -23.52
CA GLY A 764 42.49 39.42 -24.07
C GLY A 764 41.76 38.13 -24.48
N SER A 765 40.99 37.53 -23.55
CA SER A 765 39.51 37.52 -23.61
C SER A 765 38.83 36.62 -22.55
N ARG A 766 37.62 37.01 -22.13
CA ARG A 766 36.70 36.25 -21.25
C ARG A 766 35.57 35.61 -22.08
N VAL A 767 35.11 34.43 -21.68
CA VAL A 767 33.69 34.03 -21.73
C VAL A 767 33.37 33.26 -20.44
N GLU A 768 32.12 33.32 -19.99
CA GLU A 768 31.63 32.80 -18.70
C GLU A 768 31.10 31.35 -18.81
N ILE A 769 30.94 30.66 -17.68
CA ILE A 769 30.31 29.33 -17.61
C ILE A 769 29.15 29.37 -16.62
N ASN A 770 27.93 29.10 -17.11
CA ASN A 770 26.72 29.03 -16.29
C ASN A 770 26.57 27.69 -15.56
N PHE A 771 26.04 27.73 -14.33
CA PHE A 771 25.62 26.56 -13.57
C PHE A 771 24.16 26.72 -13.11
N GLU A 772 23.21 26.38 -13.97
CA GLU A 772 21.80 26.24 -13.55
C GLU A 772 21.57 24.88 -12.88
N ALA A 773 21.42 24.89 -11.56
CA ALA A 773 20.95 23.74 -10.80
C ALA A 773 20.14 24.19 -9.57
N ASN A 774 18.82 23.98 -9.60
CA ASN A 774 18.02 23.36 -8.53
C ASN A 774 16.51 23.67 -8.62
N ARG A 775 15.69 22.62 -8.47
CA ARG A 775 14.34 22.71 -7.85
C ARG A 775 14.01 21.45 -7.04
N SER A 776 14.61 21.32 -5.85
CA SER A 776 13.97 20.68 -4.68
C SER A 776 14.85 20.81 -3.44
N PHE A 777 14.60 21.85 -2.64
CA PHE A 777 14.82 21.79 -1.20
C PHE A 777 13.44 21.66 -0.54
N ALA A 778 13.27 20.60 0.24
CA ALA A 778 12.10 20.27 1.06
C ALA A 778 12.56 19.40 2.24
#